data_AF-A0A1U7LJM2-F1
#
_entry.id   AF-A0A1U7LJM2-F1
#
_cell.length_a   1.000
_cell.length_b   1.000
_cell.length_c   1.000
_cell.angle_alpha   90.00
_cell.angle_beta   90.00
_cell.angle_gamma   90.00
#
_symmetry.space_group_name_H-M   'P 1'
#
loop_
_entity.id
_entity.type
_entity.pdbx_description
1 polymer ?
#
loop_
_entity_poly.entity_id
_entity_poly.type
_entity_poly.pdbx_seq_one_letter_code
_entity_poly.pdbx_strand_id
1 'polypeptide(L)'
;MVPSIVDIRLHPDLHNGHSPDSLLEYLRQGEFPTILLYNDKGLQLFEKITHLKEYYLTEAELDVLKNHAKEIVTFVKDKSIIIELGSGVLRKTNLILSALDEAKKDVHYCALDLSLSELERSLSALPKYAHVTTGGLHGTYNDGLAFLASLPIQTPKVVLWLGSSIGNLSRNEAVQFLGQFQKKLNPGDQLLIGIDRRNPLDKVQKAYNDSEHITREFILNGLDHANRVFGKPVFNRDDWEYEGRYDEELGAHQAWYVSKRKMNLVDGELEVERRRNKRFVGKSQTAPSWAMGRFSRDVWYISFPFPELIIDLHLTYVAPFEFPQPTTKIPTMAEWDILWHAWDLITQGMIPDSLLDKKPIDSRHECIFYLGHIPAFIDIHLSRVQSEPSTNAYFSKIFERGIDPDEETLSCHPHPPVPKSWPSKQEILLYMYVVRDRLKSVLSGDMSENLKRATWLGFEHTAMHLETLLYMLVQSNETISPPGFPMPVMRPEAPVGLEWKDIPGRSFRVGQDNESEKYGWDNESPSRSFTVSTFRLSSQITNSQYSDYLFRHPLLPLPKSWTNDRQVKTFYGPIDLSIAGNWPVAASFDELDGFAKEVGGRLPNEGEMRLYWELIRECGINGHSNGNAIHCPPPSQPSCSPFPSFHYWLPKAGLWDWTSSCLEKHALFQDDDVYLGYTSDFFDGKHNIVVGQSWATHPTLRRNGFCNWYRRNYGFVWAGGRVVLE
;
A
#
# COMPACT_ATOMS: atom_id res chain seq x y z
N MET A 1 23.36 -9.39 33.00
CA MET A 1 23.96 -9.81 31.72
C MET A 1 23.95 -8.59 30.82
N VAL A 2 25.11 -8.23 30.29
CA VAL A 2 25.23 -7.20 29.25
C VAL A 2 24.44 -7.69 28.03
N PRO A 3 23.67 -6.84 27.32
CA PRO A 3 23.05 -7.25 26.07
C PRO A 3 24.14 -7.72 25.09
N SER A 4 23.98 -8.90 24.49
CA SER A 4 24.98 -9.45 23.57
C SER A 4 25.08 -8.56 22.32
N ILE A 5 26.31 -8.14 21.97
CA ILE A 5 26.60 -7.48 20.70
C ILE A 5 27.22 -8.52 19.76
N VAL A 6 26.70 -8.59 18.54
CA VAL A 6 27.18 -9.49 17.48
C VAL A 6 27.86 -8.65 16.40
N ASP A 7 29.08 -9.03 16.01
CA ASP A 7 29.74 -8.46 14.84
C ASP A 7 29.19 -9.13 13.58
N ILE A 8 28.56 -8.34 12.71
CA ILE A 8 27.93 -8.82 11.48
C ILE A 8 28.63 -8.27 10.23
N ARG A 9 29.76 -7.59 10.38
CA ARG A 9 30.49 -6.98 9.26
C ARG A 9 30.93 -8.05 8.27
N LEU A 10 30.51 -7.92 7.02
CA LEU A 10 30.97 -8.78 5.94
C LEU A 10 32.45 -8.52 5.59
N HIS A 11 32.91 -7.29 5.84
CA HIS A 11 34.28 -6.84 5.57
C HIS A 11 34.85 -6.09 6.78
N PRO A 12 35.27 -6.79 7.85
CA PRO A 12 35.73 -6.17 9.09
C PRO A 12 37.03 -5.36 8.92
N ASP A 13 37.81 -5.63 7.86
CA ASP A 13 39.06 -4.95 7.54
C ASP A 13 38.86 -3.57 6.89
N LEU A 14 37.64 -3.24 6.46
CA LEU A 14 37.33 -1.94 5.87
C LEU A 14 36.94 -0.93 6.96
N HIS A 15 37.43 0.31 6.85
CA HIS A 15 37.10 1.39 7.77
C HIS A 15 35.66 1.86 7.54
N ASN A 16 34.70 1.20 8.19
CA ASN A 16 33.26 1.40 7.98
C ASN A 16 32.88 1.26 6.50
N GLY A 17 33.43 0.24 5.82
CA GLY A 17 33.09 -0.09 4.43
C GLY A 17 33.96 0.58 3.36
N HIS A 18 34.95 1.39 3.70
CA HIS A 18 35.86 2.00 2.74
C HIS A 18 37.32 1.53 2.88
N SER A 19 37.93 1.23 1.73
CA SER A 19 39.37 1.16 1.54
C SER A 19 39.93 2.52 1.07
N PRO A 20 41.24 2.77 1.19
CA PRO A 20 41.89 3.93 0.58
C PRO A 20 41.50 4.15 -0.89
N ASP A 21 41.49 3.07 -1.68
CA ASP A 21 41.17 3.13 -3.11
C ASP A 21 39.71 3.55 -3.37
N SER A 22 38.77 2.97 -2.62
CA SER A 22 37.36 3.35 -2.74
C SER A 22 37.14 4.81 -2.37
N LEU A 23 37.84 5.32 -1.35
CA LEU A 23 37.73 6.71 -0.93
C LEU A 23 38.33 7.66 -1.98
N LEU A 24 39.42 7.27 -2.64
CA LEU A 24 39.97 8.04 -3.76
C LEU A 24 38.98 8.18 -4.92
N GLU A 25 38.18 7.15 -5.19
CA GLU A 25 37.17 7.19 -6.25
C GLU A 25 36.08 8.23 -5.97
N TYR A 26 35.55 8.29 -4.74
CA TYR A 26 34.61 9.35 -4.35
C TYR A 26 35.24 10.75 -4.45
N LEU A 27 36.46 10.90 -3.97
CA LEU A 27 37.17 12.18 -4.04
C LEU A 27 37.40 12.63 -5.49
N ARG A 28 37.66 11.69 -6.42
CA ARG A 28 37.77 11.98 -7.86
C ARG A 28 36.49 12.54 -8.46
N GLN A 29 35.35 12.15 -7.92
CA GLN A 29 34.03 12.66 -8.33
C GLN A 29 33.68 13.99 -7.62
N GLY A 30 34.54 14.46 -6.71
CA GLY A 30 34.26 15.65 -5.90
C GLY A 30 33.29 15.36 -4.75
N GLU A 31 33.30 14.14 -4.23
CA GLU A 31 32.40 13.70 -3.17
C GLU A 31 33.17 13.27 -1.93
N PHE A 32 32.57 13.52 -0.76
CA PHE A 32 33.03 13.00 0.52
C PHE A 32 31.96 12.07 1.08
N PRO A 33 32.24 10.76 1.22
CA PRO A 33 31.26 9.81 1.75
C PRO A 33 30.75 10.23 3.13
N THR A 34 29.42 10.28 3.29
CA THR A 34 28.76 10.66 4.55
C THR A 34 29.17 9.77 5.71
N ILE A 35 29.50 8.50 5.47
CA ILE A 35 29.93 7.55 6.50
C ILE A 35 31.23 7.96 7.21
N LEU A 36 32.07 8.79 6.57
CA LEU A 36 33.26 9.34 7.21
C LEU A 36 32.92 10.23 8.40
N LEU A 37 31.72 10.82 8.43
CA LEU A 37 31.27 11.65 9.53
C LEU A 37 30.95 10.86 10.79
N TYR A 38 30.74 9.54 10.71
CA TYR A 38 30.19 8.71 11.79
C TYR A 38 31.23 7.74 12.39
N ASN A 39 32.46 8.20 12.62
CA ASN A 39 33.35 7.53 13.59
C ASN A 39 32.94 7.89 15.03
N ASP A 40 33.58 7.29 16.05
CA ASP A 40 33.26 7.53 17.47
C ASP A 40 33.11 9.02 17.83
N LYS A 41 34.09 9.85 17.44
CA LYS A 41 34.05 11.31 17.67
C LYS A 41 32.88 11.98 16.95
N GLY A 42 32.62 11.56 15.71
CA GLY A 42 31.53 12.04 14.89
C GLY A 42 30.16 11.72 15.48
N LEU A 43 29.96 10.51 15.97
CA LEU A 43 28.74 10.08 16.67
C LEU A 43 28.51 10.93 17.93
N GLN A 44 29.55 11.21 18.72
CA GLN A 44 29.46 12.08 19.90
C GLN A 44 29.14 13.54 19.53
N LEU A 45 29.68 14.04 18.43
CA LEU A 45 29.33 15.38 17.91
C LEU A 45 27.89 15.41 17.43
N PHE A 46 27.44 14.38 16.72
CA PHE A 46 26.05 14.28 16.26
C PHE A 46 25.08 14.18 17.44
N GLU A 47 25.39 13.43 18.49
CA GLU A 47 24.61 13.41 19.74
C GLU A 47 24.43 14.84 20.27
N LYS A 48 25.50 15.64 20.36
CA LYS A 48 25.39 17.05 20.78
C LYS A 48 24.47 17.85 19.86
N ILE A 49 24.56 17.65 18.54
CA ILE A 49 23.65 18.30 17.57
C ILE A 49 22.19 17.97 17.89
N THR A 50 21.87 16.72 18.26
CA THR A 50 20.49 16.32 18.60
C THR A 50 19.94 16.96 19.89
N HIS A 51 20.77 17.68 20.64
CA HIS A 51 20.37 18.46 21.82
C HIS A 51 20.33 19.97 21.56
N LEU A 52 20.77 20.44 20.40
CA LEU A 52 20.72 21.85 20.04
C LEU A 52 19.28 22.31 19.82
N LYS A 53 18.97 23.52 20.30
CA LYS A 53 17.63 24.12 20.15
C LYS A 53 17.27 24.34 18.68
N GLU A 54 18.26 24.64 17.84
CA GLU A 54 18.09 24.84 16.40
C GLU A 54 17.76 23.54 15.66
N TYR A 55 18.18 22.37 16.19
CA TYR A 55 17.98 21.08 15.55
C TYR A 55 16.62 20.46 15.89
N TYR A 56 15.57 21.00 15.27
CA TYR A 56 14.17 20.67 15.57
C TYR A 56 13.78 19.19 15.38
N LEU A 57 14.51 18.43 14.56
CA LEU A 57 14.11 17.09 14.13
C LEU A 57 13.94 16.11 15.29
N THR A 58 14.89 16.13 16.23
CA THR A 58 14.90 15.16 17.34
C THR A 58 13.70 15.35 18.25
N GLU A 59 13.39 16.59 18.63
CA GLU A 59 12.25 16.89 19.50
C GLU A 59 10.91 16.65 18.80
N ALA A 60 10.81 17.01 17.50
CA ALA A 60 9.60 16.73 16.72
C ALA A 60 9.31 15.22 16.64
N GLU A 61 10.33 14.38 16.40
CA GLU A 61 10.16 12.93 16.36
C GLU A 61 9.86 12.32 17.74
N LEU A 62 10.51 12.82 18.80
CA LEU A 62 10.22 12.43 20.18
C LEU A 62 8.76 12.71 20.54
N ASP A 63 8.22 13.86 20.16
CA ASP A 63 6.84 14.22 20.46
C ASP A 63 5.83 13.34 19.70
N VAL A 64 6.11 13.00 18.44
CA VAL A 64 5.29 11.99 17.74
C VAL A 64 5.32 10.66 18.48
N LEU A 65 6.50 10.17 18.90
CA LEU A 65 6.62 8.90 19.63
C LEU A 65 5.94 8.95 21.00
N LYS A 66 6.03 10.05 21.76
CA LYS A 66 5.34 10.18 23.06
C LYS A 66 3.83 10.05 22.91
N ASN A 67 3.26 10.60 21.84
CA ASN A 67 1.81 10.61 21.61
C ASN A 67 1.31 9.34 20.93
N HIS A 68 2.12 8.69 20.07
CA HIS A 68 1.67 7.60 19.20
C HIS A 68 2.38 6.27 19.42
N ALA A 69 3.40 6.13 20.28
CA ALA A 69 4.10 4.85 20.46
C ALA A 69 3.15 3.70 20.83
N LYS A 70 2.15 3.94 21.69
CA LYS A 70 1.15 2.92 22.07
C LYS A 70 0.33 2.42 20.89
N GLU A 71 0.02 3.31 19.96
CA GLU A 71 -0.68 2.99 18.71
C GLU A 71 0.27 2.28 17.74
N ILE A 72 1.49 2.77 17.54
CA ILE A 72 2.49 2.14 16.67
C ILE A 72 2.74 0.69 17.08
N VAL A 73 2.88 0.42 18.38
CA VAL A 73 3.21 -0.92 18.84
C VAL A 73 2.05 -1.90 18.71
N THR A 74 0.79 -1.47 18.49
CA THR A 74 -0.32 -2.41 18.26
C THR A 74 -0.08 -3.26 17.02
N PHE A 75 0.63 -2.71 16.02
CA PHE A 75 0.97 -3.38 14.76
C PHE A 75 2.11 -4.38 14.86
N VAL A 76 2.99 -4.24 15.86
CA VAL A 76 4.14 -5.13 16.02
C VAL A 76 3.67 -6.50 16.49
N LYS A 77 3.99 -7.58 15.79
CA LYS A 77 3.59 -8.92 16.21
C LYS A 77 4.38 -9.36 17.44
N ASP A 78 3.79 -10.20 18.28
CA ASP A 78 4.56 -10.87 19.34
C ASP A 78 5.69 -11.73 18.72
N LYS A 79 6.80 -11.90 19.45
CA LYS A 79 8.01 -12.61 18.99
C LYS A 79 8.71 -11.97 17.80
N SER A 80 8.43 -10.69 17.50
CA SER A 80 9.13 -9.96 16.44
C SER A 80 10.60 -9.73 16.78
N ILE A 81 11.45 -9.76 15.76
CA ILE A 81 12.80 -9.17 15.82
C ILE A 81 12.72 -7.75 15.28
N ILE A 82 13.16 -6.79 16.09
CA ILE A 82 13.17 -5.37 15.75
C ILE A 82 14.61 -4.95 15.49
N ILE A 83 14.92 -4.42 14.31
CA ILE A 83 16.27 -3.93 14.00
C ILE A 83 16.21 -2.44 13.72
N GLU A 84 16.94 -1.65 14.49
CA GLU A 84 17.06 -0.21 14.26
C GLU A 84 18.35 0.14 13.52
N LEU A 85 18.19 0.75 12.34
CA LEU A 85 19.30 1.18 11.49
C LEU A 85 19.87 2.51 11.98
N GLY A 86 21.14 2.52 12.39
CA GLY A 86 21.82 3.74 12.83
C GLY A 86 21.21 4.23 14.14
N SER A 87 21.19 3.33 15.12
CA SER A 87 20.46 3.51 16.37
C SER A 87 20.92 4.71 17.20
N GLY A 88 22.19 5.09 17.07
CA GLY A 88 22.76 6.25 17.77
C GLY A 88 22.47 6.21 19.26
N VAL A 89 21.93 7.31 19.78
CA VAL A 89 21.52 7.42 21.18
C VAL A 89 20.05 7.04 21.28
N LEU A 90 19.77 5.96 22.01
CA LEU A 90 18.48 5.24 22.05
C LEU A 90 17.34 6.00 22.77
N ARG A 91 17.42 7.33 22.86
CA ARG A 91 16.46 8.21 23.56
C ARG A 91 15.06 8.11 22.95
N LYS A 92 14.98 8.04 21.62
CA LYS A 92 13.73 7.89 20.86
C LYS A 92 13.20 6.48 20.97
N THR A 93 14.09 5.51 20.74
CA THR A 93 13.78 4.08 20.74
C THR A 93 13.24 3.61 22.07
N ASN A 94 13.74 4.16 23.18
CA ASN A 94 13.25 3.88 24.53
C ASN A 94 11.72 4.07 24.66
N LEU A 95 11.12 5.03 23.95
CA LEU A 95 9.67 5.23 23.96
C LEU A 95 8.92 4.05 23.30
N ILE A 96 9.46 3.53 22.20
CA ILE A 96 8.92 2.36 21.50
C ILE A 96 9.09 1.10 22.35
N LEU A 97 10.30 0.88 22.90
CA LEU A 97 10.57 -0.30 23.75
C LEU A 97 9.73 -0.30 25.02
N SER A 98 9.55 0.86 25.65
CA SER A 98 8.66 0.98 26.83
C SER A 98 7.20 0.67 26.46
N ALA A 99 6.71 1.17 25.33
CA ALA A 99 5.36 0.87 24.87
C ALA A 99 5.17 -0.63 24.52
N LEU A 100 6.18 -1.29 23.94
CA LEU A 100 6.17 -2.74 23.69
C LEU A 100 6.14 -3.55 24.99
N ASP A 101 6.92 -3.13 25.98
CA ASP A 101 6.96 -3.76 27.30
C ASP A 101 5.63 -3.60 28.06
N GLU A 102 5.05 -2.40 28.04
CA GLU A 102 3.71 -2.13 28.59
C GLU A 102 2.62 -2.98 27.90
N ALA A 103 2.75 -3.18 26.58
CA ALA A 103 1.87 -4.05 25.80
C ALA A 103 2.16 -5.54 25.97
N LYS A 104 3.17 -5.91 26.79
CA LYS A 104 3.60 -7.29 27.07
C LYS A 104 3.97 -8.10 25.82
N LYS A 105 4.60 -7.44 24.85
CA LYS A 105 5.08 -8.10 23.63
C LYS A 105 6.50 -8.61 23.85
N ASP A 106 6.66 -9.92 23.78
CA ASP A 106 7.95 -10.57 23.93
C ASP A 106 8.74 -10.40 22.61
N VAL A 107 9.58 -9.38 22.55
CA VAL A 107 10.32 -9.01 21.34
C VAL A 107 11.83 -9.00 21.57
N HIS A 108 12.59 -9.13 20.48
CA HIS A 108 14.04 -8.97 20.49
C HIS A 108 14.42 -7.73 19.69
N TYR A 109 14.91 -6.71 20.39
CA TYR A 109 15.40 -5.46 19.79
C TYR A 109 16.91 -5.51 19.57
N CYS A 110 17.34 -5.16 18.37
CA CYS A 110 18.73 -5.06 17.94
C CYS A 110 19.06 -3.64 17.47
N ALA A 111 19.95 -2.96 18.19
CA ALA A 111 20.56 -1.71 17.77
C ALA A 111 21.66 -1.98 16.72
N LEU A 112 21.52 -1.48 15.49
CA LEU A 112 22.58 -1.56 14.47
C LEU A 112 23.36 -0.25 14.41
N ASP A 113 24.67 -0.32 14.60
CA ASP A 113 25.56 0.85 14.47
C ASP A 113 26.98 0.48 14.02
N LEU A 114 27.71 1.50 13.56
CA LEU A 114 29.08 1.39 13.05
C LEU A 114 30.15 1.30 14.15
N SER A 115 29.82 1.76 15.36
CA SER A 115 30.78 1.83 16.47
C SER A 115 30.38 0.87 17.59
N LEU A 116 31.26 -0.10 17.86
CA LEU A 116 31.10 -1.05 18.96
C LEU A 116 31.03 -0.35 20.32
N SER A 117 31.89 0.64 20.56
CA SER A 117 31.95 1.35 21.85
C SER A 117 30.68 2.18 22.10
N GLU A 118 30.14 2.82 21.06
CA GLU A 118 28.87 3.54 21.16
C GLU A 118 27.67 2.61 21.32
N LEU A 119 27.67 1.43 20.67
CA LEU A 119 26.65 0.39 20.91
C LEU A 119 26.66 -0.07 22.38
N GLU A 120 27.83 -0.39 22.93
CA GLU A 120 27.98 -0.79 24.35
C GLU A 120 27.45 0.31 25.28
N ARG A 121 27.85 1.56 25.04
CA ARG A 121 27.42 2.72 25.83
C ARG A 121 25.91 2.90 25.77
N SER A 122 25.33 3.00 24.57
CA SER A 122 23.91 3.28 24.37
C SER A 122 23.01 2.17 24.92
N LEU A 123 23.36 0.90 24.70
CA LEU A 123 22.60 -0.24 25.23
C LEU A 123 22.67 -0.33 26.76
N SER A 124 23.82 0.02 27.37
CA SER A 124 23.96 0.03 28.82
C SER A 124 23.11 1.09 29.53
N ALA A 125 22.73 2.15 28.80
CA ALA A 125 21.91 3.25 29.30
C ALA A 125 20.40 2.94 29.27
N LEU A 126 19.97 1.87 28.59
CA LEU A 126 18.57 1.48 28.56
C LEU A 126 18.11 0.92 29.91
N PRO A 127 16.84 1.17 30.31
CA PRO A 127 16.25 0.48 31.44
C PRO A 127 16.10 -1.01 31.15
N LYS A 128 15.87 -1.81 32.20
CA LYS A 128 15.50 -3.21 32.05
C LYS A 128 14.01 -3.31 31.75
N TYR A 129 13.68 -4.10 30.74
CA TYR A 129 12.32 -4.43 30.35
C TYR A 129 11.98 -5.86 30.78
N ALA A 130 10.69 -6.15 30.99
CA ALA A 130 10.23 -7.49 31.37
C ALA A 130 10.02 -8.40 30.15
N HIS A 131 9.59 -7.84 29.04
CA HIS A 131 9.20 -8.51 27.79
C HIS A 131 10.13 -8.18 26.62
N VAL A 132 10.86 -7.08 26.68
CA VAL A 132 11.80 -6.68 25.62
C VAL A 132 13.22 -7.16 25.94
N THR A 133 13.76 -8.00 25.07
CA THR A 133 15.20 -8.33 25.09
C THR A 133 15.95 -7.38 24.18
N THR A 134 17.06 -6.80 24.64
CA THR A 134 17.88 -5.87 23.85
C THR A 134 19.22 -6.49 23.49
N GLY A 135 19.74 -6.16 22.31
CA GLY A 135 21.03 -6.59 21.77
C GLY A 135 21.62 -5.56 20.81
N GLY A 136 22.86 -5.77 20.37
CA GLY A 136 23.53 -4.90 19.40
C GLY A 136 24.04 -5.66 18.19
N LEU A 137 24.09 -5.00 17.05
CA LEU A 137 24.67 -5.47 15.81
C LEU A 137 25.73 -4.46 15.38
N HIS A 138 26.98 -4.89 15.32
CA HIS A 138 28.08 -4.06 14.86
C HIS A 138 28.26 -4.26 13.36
N GLY A 139 27.96 -3.23 12.57
CA GLY A 139 28.07 -3.27 11.11
C GLY A 139 27.39 -2.12 10.38
N THR A 140 27.49 -2.13 9.05
CA THR A 140 26.84 -1.16 8.17
C THR A 140 25.37 -1.49 7.96
N TYR A 141 24.61 -0.58 7.34
CA TYR A 141 23.22 -0.86 6.93
C TYR A 141 23.10 -2.07 6.01
N ASN A 142 24.07 -2.26 5.10
CA ASN A 142 24.07 -3.40 4.18
C ASN A 142 24.31 -4.73 4.91
N ASP A 143 25.20 -4.73 5.91
CA ASP A 143 25.42 -5.88 6.79
C ASP A 143 24.13 -6.21 7.57
N GLY A 144 23.47 -5.19 8.14
CA GLY A 144 22.19 -5.35 8.83
C GLY A 144 21.09 -5.91 7.94
N LEU A 145 21.01 -5.46 6.68
CA LEU A 145 20.12 -6.04 5.68
C LEU A 145 20.44 -7.50 5.36
N ALA A 146 21.72 -7.86 5.25
CA ALA A 146 22.12 -9.26 5.04
C ALA A 146 21.78 -10.14 6.25
N PHE A 147 21.96 -9.61 7.48
CA PHE A 147 21.54 -10.26 8.70
C PHE A 147 20.01 -10.45 8.76
N LEU A 148 19.21 -9.43 8.40
CA LEU A 148 17.74 -9.55 8.32
C LEU A 148 17.30 -10.71 7.42
N ALA A 149 17.95 -10.85 6.26
CA ALA A 149 17.66 -11.89 5.29
C ALA A 149 18.08 -13.30 5.74
N SER A 150 19.00 -13.42 6.71
CA SER A 150 19.43 -14.73 7.24
C SER A 150 18.52 -15.25 8.36
N LEU A 151 17.64 -14.39 8.90
CA LEU A 151 16.68 -14.79 9.92
C LEU A 151 15.59 -15.72 9.35
N PRO A 152 15.01 -16.61 10.17
CA PRO A 152 13.94 -17.50 9.73
C PRO A 152 12.76 -16.76 9.10
N ILE A 153 12.15 -17.38 8.09
CA ILE A 153 11.03 -16.78 7.34
C ILE A 153 9.83 -16.55 8.27
N GLN A 154 9.58 -17.46 9.20
CA GLN A 154 8.44 -17.41 10.13
C GLN A 154 8.60 -16.34 11.22
N THR A 155 9.80 -15.80 11.42
CA THR A 155 10.05 -14.75 12.41
C THR A 155 9.59 -13.40 11.86
N PRO A 156 8.59 -12.74 12.48
CA PRO A 156 8.18 -11.40 12.08
C PRO A 156 9.30 -10.40 12.29
N LYS A 157 9.48 -9.48 11.35
CA LYS A 157 10.56 -8.49 11.39
C LYS A 157 9.99 -7.08 11.37
N VAL A 158 10.57 -6.21 12.18
CA VAL A 158 10.29 -4.77 12.16
C VAL A 158 11.61 -4.03 12.01
N VAL A 159 11.73 -3.20 10.99
CA VAL A 159 12.87 -2.32 10.80
C VAL A 159 12.51 -0.93 11.31
N LEU A 160 13.35 -0.33 12.13
CA LEU A 160 13.25 1.07 12.53
C LEU A 160 14.30 1.88 11.78
N TRP A 161 13.90 2.95 11.11
CA TRP A 161 14.81 3.89 10.47
C TRP A 161 14.42 5.32 10.83
N LEU A 162 14.83 5.72 12.03
CA LEU A 162 14.42 6.96 12.68
C LEU A 162 15.39 8.12 12.38
N GLY A 163 14.99 9.34 12.74
CA GLY A 163 15.83 10.55 12.68
C GLY A 163 15.92 11.17 11.30
N SER A 164 15.01 10.82 10.38
CA SER A 164 15.06 11.27 8.99
C SER A 164 16.39 10.97 8.29
N SER A 165 17.04 9.87 8.68
CA SER A 165 18.32 9.41 8.11
C SER A 165 18.23 9.10 6.61
N ILE A 166 17.04 8.79 6.11
CA ILE A 166 16.73 8.71 4.66
C ILE A 166 17.10 9.99 3.90
N GLY A 167 17.06 11.15 4.56
CA GLY A 167 17.46 12.43 3.98
C GLY A 167 18.95 12.53 3.66
N ASN A 168 19.80 11.59 4.11
CA ASN A 168 21.21 11.51 3.71
C ASN A 168 21.41 10.95 2.30
N LEU A 169 20.36 10.38 1.71
CA LEU A 169 20.37 9.83 0.35
C LEU A 169 19.73 10.83 -0.61
N SER A 170 20.22 10.87 -1.84
CA SER A 170 19.48 11.48 -2.94
C SER A 170 18.16 10.72 -3.16
N ARG A 171 17.29 11.32 -3.97
CA ARG A 171 16.00 10.75 -4.27
C ARG A 171 16.10 9.33 -4.86
N ASN A 172 16.91 9.16 -5.89
CA ASN A 172 17.05 7.86 -6.54
C ASN A 172 17.72 6.83 -5.63
N GLU A 173 18.70 7.24 -4.82
CA GLU A 173 19.36 6.37 -3.86
C GLU A 173 18.41 5.91 -2.75
N ALA A 174 17.57 6.80 -2.23
CA ALA A 174 16.56 6.43 -1.24
C ALA A 174 15.59 5.37 -1.79
N VAL A 175 15.11 5.55 -3.03
CA VAL A 175 14.24 4.56 -3.71
C VAL A 175 14.95 3.22 -3.88
N GLN A 176 16.20 3.24 -4.35
CA GLN A 176 16.99 2.02 -4.54
C GLN A 176 17.27 1.31 -3.22
N PHE A 177 17.65 2.06 -2.18
CA PHE A 177 17.97 1.53 -0.86
C PHE A 177 16.75 0.93 -0.19
N LEU A 178 15.64 1.66 -0.18
CA LEU A 178 14.38 1.15 0.33
C LEU A 178 14.01 -0.14 -0.45
N GLY A 179 14.06 -0.14 -1.78
CA GLY A 179 13.79 -1.33 -2.61
C GLY A 179 14.61 -2.59 -2.28
N GLN A 180 15.73 -2.46 -1.55
CA GLN A 180 16.46 -3.62 -1.02
C GLN A 180 15.74 -4.29 0.15
N PHE A 181 15.03 -3.53 0.99
CA PHE A 181 14.21 -4.07 2.08
C PHE A 181 13.06 -4.90 1.54
N GLN A 182 12.35 -4.42 0.51
CA GLN A 182 11.26 -5.16 -0.14
C GLN A 182 11.69 -6.57 -0.59
N LYS A 183 12.94 -6.72 -1.07
CA LYS A 183 13.48 -8.00 -1.53
C LYS A 183 13.96 -8.92 -0.41
N LYS A 184 14.20 -8.39 0.79
CA LYS A 184 14.83 -9.10 1.92
C LYS A 184 13.88 -9.32 3.10
N LEU A 185 12.77 -8.60 3.14
CA LEU A 185 11.70 -8.74 4.11
C LEU A 185 10.61 -9.67 3.55
N ASN A 186 9.90 -10.35 4.45
CA ASN A 186 8.78 -11.21 4.10
C ASN A 186 7.46 -10.43 4.08
N PRO A 187 6.44 -10.94 3.37
CA PRO A 187 5.08 -10.44 3.52
C PRO A 187 4.64 -10.26 4.97
N GLY A 188 4.18 -9.05 5.30
CA GLY A 188 3.75 -8.65 6.63
C GLY A 188 4.86 -8.15 7.57
N ASP A 189 6.13 -8.21 7.17
CA ASP A 189 7.21 -7.52 7.86
C ASP A 189 7.07 -6.00 7.67
N GLN A 190 7.55 -5.24 8.64
CA GLN A 190 7.28 -3.80 8.78
C GLN A 190 8.56 -2.96 8.71
N LEU A 191 8.42 -1.73 8.23
CA LEU A 191 9.42 -0.67 8.33
C LEU A 191 8.76 0.59 8.90
N LEU A 192 9.22 1.04 10.06
CA LEU A 192 8.88 2.34 10.64
C LEU A 192 9.97 3.34 10.28
N ILE A 193 9.64 4.34 9.47
CA ILE A 193 10.58 5.34 8.96
C ILE A 193 10.19 6.75 9.37
N GLY A 194 11.15 7.52 9.89
CA GLY A 194 10.98 8.95 10.11
C GLY A 194 11.34 9.75 8.86
N ILE A 195 10.47 10.67 8.44
CA ILE A 195 10.67 11.51 7.26
C ILE A 195 10.43 12.97 7.62
N ASP A 196 11.45 13.80 7.44
CA ASP A 196 11.32 15.25 7.57
C ASP A 196 10.55 15.86 6.39
N ARG A 197 9.67 16.80 6.68
CA ARG A 197 8.92 17.55 5.67
C ARG A 197 9.71 18.78 5.20
N ARG A 198 9.21 19.45 4.16
CA ARG A 198 9.66 20.83 3.87
C ARG A 198 9.27 21.72 5.02
N ASN A 199 10.27 22.36 5.59
CA ASN A 199 10.12 23.32 6.66
C ASN A 199 10.57 24.70 6.17
N PRO A 200 10.15 25.79 6.83
CA PRO A 200 10.58 27.14 6.48
C PRO A 200 12.10 27.26 6.39
N LEU A 201 12.60 28.01 5.40
CA LEU A 201 14.02 28.16 5.11
C LEU A 201 14.86 28.42 6.36
N ASP A 202 14.49 29.43 7.15
CA ASP A 202 15.25 29.84 8.34
C ASP A 202 15.37 28.72 9.39
N LYS A 203 14.34 27.87 9.51
CA LYS A 203 14.31 26.77 10.47
C LYS A 203 15.29 25.68 10.05
N VAL A 204 15.29 25.30 8.76
CA VAL A 204 16.23 24.31 8.23
C VAL A 204 17.66 24.85 8.20
N GLN A 205 17.84 26.10 7.80
CA GLN A 205 19.15 26.74 7.73
C GLN A 205 19.83 26.76 9.10
N LYS A 206 19.11 27.14 10.16
CA LYS A 206 19.65 27.16 11.54
C LYS A 206 19.93 25.77 12.08
N ALA A 207 19.11 24.77 11.74
CA ALA A 207 19.31 23.39 12.20
C ALA A 207 20.68 22.80 11.77
N TYR A 208 21.18 23.20 10.60
CA TYR A 208 22.46 22.70 10.06
C TYR A 208 23.59 23.74 10.08
N ASN A 209 23.31 24.97 10.47
CA ASN A 209 24.30 26.03 10.65
C ASN A 209 24.11 26.61 12.05
N ASP A 210 24.30 25.75 13.05
CA ASP A 210 24.05 26.07 14.44
C ASP A 210 24.99 27.14 14.97
N SER A 211 24.50 27.91 15.94
CA SER A 211 25.24 29.03 16.53
C SER A 211 26.43 28.59 17.38
N GLU A 212 26.45 27.33 17.84
CA GLU A 212 27.54 26.73 18.61
C GLU A 212 28.63 26.11 17.73
N HIS A 213 28.45 26.12 16.40
CA HIS A 213 29.35 25.55 15.39
C HIS A 213 29.64 24.04 15.57
N ILE A 214 28.77 23.30 16.26
CA ILE A 214 28.93 21.85 16.46
C ILE A 214 28.74 21.11 15.13
N THR A 215 27.79 21.54 14.28
CA THR A 215 27.60 20.95 12.94
C THR A 215 28.82 21.15 12.07
N ARG A 216 29.46 22.33 12.15
CA ARG A 216 30.74 22.59 11.47
C ARG A 216 31.82 21.61 11.95
N GLU A 217 31.95 21.41 13.25
CA GLU A 217 32.93 20.48 13.82
C GLU A 217 32.65 19.02 13.43
N PHE A 218 31.37 18.64 13.37
CA PHE A 218 30.92 17.33 12.90
C PHE A 218 31.30 17.09 11.43
N ILE A 219 31.06 18.08 10.55
CA ILE A 219 31.45 17.98 9.13
C ILE A 219 32.98 17.88 9.01
N LEU A 220 33.74 18.79 9.64
CA LEU A 220 35.20 18.79 9.50
C LEU A 220 35.88 17.55 10.12
N ASN A 221 35.23 16.86 11.06
CA ASN A 221 35.70 15.55 11.56
C ASN A 221 35.81 14.50 10.44
N GLY A 222 35.03 14.60 9.35
CA GLY A 222 35.15 13.72 8.19
C GLY A 222 36.54 13.76 7.54
N LEU A 223 37.20 14.92 7.55
CA LEU A 223 38.58 15.08 7.06
C LEU A 223 39.59 14.34 7.95
N ASP A 224 39.42 14.44 9.27
CA ASP A 224 40.24 13.72 10.25
C ASP A 224 40.09 12.21 10.08
N HIS A 225 38.86 11.74 9.84
CA HIS A 225 38.59 10.34 9.61
C HIS A 225 39.18 9.85 8.27
N ALA A 226 39.04 10.64 7.20
CA ALA A 226 39.66 10.32 5.90
C ALA A 226 41.18 10.12 6.02
N ASN A 227 41.87 10.95 6.79
CA ASN A 227 43.31 10.76 7.07
C ASN A 227 43.64 9.41 7.72
N ARG A 228 42.76 8.93 8.61
CA ARG A 228 42.91 7.60 9.22
C ARG A 228 42.70 6.50 8.20
N VAL A 229 41.67 6.60 7.35
CA VAL A 229 41.43 5.65 6.26
C VAL A 229 42.65 5.57 5.34
N PHE A 230 43.26 6.70 5.00
CA PHE A 230 44.48 6.75 4.19
C PHE A 230 45.75 6.30 4.92
N GLY A 231 45.72 6.19 6.25
CA GLY A 231 46.92 5.95 7.07
C GLY A 231 47.96 7.08 7.02
N LYS A 232 47.61 8.25 6.47
CA LYS A 232 48.52 9.41 6.29
C LYS A 232 47.75 10.74 6.32
N PRO A 233 48.38 11.85 6.74
CA PRO A 233 47.73 13.16 6.84
C PRO A 233 47.57 13.80 5.44
N VAL A 234 46.50 13.44 4.73
CA VAL A 234 46.16 13.97 3.40
C VAL A 234 45.49 15.35 3.51
N PHE A 235 44.62 15.54 4.48
CA PHE A 235 43.84 16.76 4.71
C PHE A 235 44.30 17.48 5.97
N ASN A 236 44.56 18.79 5.85
CA ASN A 236 44.69 19.67 7.01
C ASN A 236 43.41 20.47 7.18
N ARG A 237 42.73 20.33 8.32
CA ARG A 237 41.43 20.96 8.61
C ARG A 237 41.43 22.48 8.46
N ASP A 238 42.54 23.15 8.75
CA ASP A 238 42.62 24.62 8.69
C ASP A 238 42.49 25.15 7.26
N ASP A 239 42.72 24.30 6.27
CA ASP A 239 42.56 24.60 4.85
C ASP A 239 41.10 24.49 4.37
N TRP A 240 40.15 24.11 5.23
CA TRP A 240 38.77 23.85 4.85
C TRP A 240 37.76 24.65 5.66
N GLU A 241 36.67 25.00 5.00
CA GLU A 241 35.48 25.60 5.59
C GLU A 241 34.25 24.73 5.31
N TYR A 242 33.24 24.88 6.16
CA TYR A 242 31.93 24.30 5.98
C TYR A 242 30.98 25.39 5.46
N GLU A 243 30.32 25.11 4.34
CA GLU A 243 29.20 25.91 3.85
C GLU A 243 27.95 25.02 3.85
N GLY A 244 26.87 25.48 4.50
CA GLY A 244 25.57 24.82 4.51
C GLY A 244 24.51 25.73 3.90
N ARG A 245 23.67 25.21 2.99
CA ARG A 245 22.57 25.99 2.39
C ARG A 245 21.33 25.14 2.22
N TYR A 246 20.18 25.68 2.62
CA TYR A 246 18.89 25.14 2.22
C TYR A 246 18.52 25.59 0.80
N ASP A 247 18.33 24.63 -0.10
CA ASP A 247 17.80 24.81 -1.45
C ASP A 247 16.30 24.54 -1.41
N GLU A 248 15.47 25.59 -1.46
CA GLU A 248 14.01 25.45 -1.38
C GLU A 248 13.41 24.71 -2.57
N GLU A 249 14.02 24.74 -3.76
CA GLU A 249 13.52 24.08 -4.97
C GLU A 249 13.70 22.57 -4.87
N LEU A 250 14.92 22.13 -4.51
CA LEU A 250 15.20 20.73 -4.19
C LEU A 250 14.52 20.31 -2.88
N GLY A 251 14.27 21.27 -2.00
CA GLY A 251 13.91 21.07 -0.61
C GLY A 251 15.09 20.63 0.24
N ALA A 252 16.32 20.91 -0.16
CA ALA A 252 17.46 20.15 0.32
C ALA A 252 18.45 20.96 1.15
N HIS A 253 18.93 20.45 2.30
CA HIS A 253 20.07 21.08 2.98
C HIS A 253 21.39 20.58 2.40
N GLN A 254 22.01 21.35 1.52
CA GLN A 254 23.28 20.99 0.94
C GLN A 254 24.44 21.41 1.85
N ALA A 255 25.47 20.57 1.95
CA ALA A 255 26.65 20.77 2.78
C ALA A 255 27.90 20.60 1.91
N TRP A 256 28.83 21.55 2.03
CA TRP A 256 30.05 21.59 1.23
C TRP A 256 31.29 21.68 2.11
N TYR A 257 32.33 20.97 1.70
CA TYR A 257 33.70 21.29 2.10
C TYR A 257 34.26 22.32 1.11
N VAL A 258 34.61 23.50 1.60
CA VAL A 258 35.16 24.58 0.79
C VAL A 258 36.64 24.72 1.11
N SER A 259 37.50 24.36 0.16
CA SER A 259 38.94 24.54 0.33
C SER A 259 39.32 26.02 0.22
N LYS A 260 40.13 26.52 1.15
CA LYS A 260 40.69 27.87 1.17
C LYS A 260 41.84 28.05 0.18
N ARG A 261 42.43 26.94 -0.29
CA ARG A 261 43.55 26.94 -1.25
C ARG A 261 43.41 25.82 -2.28
N LYS A 262 44.11 25.96 -3.41
CA LYS A 262 44.18 24.89 -4.41
C LYS A 262 44.88 23.68 -3.80
N MET A 263 44.29 22.49 -3.93
CA MET A 263 44.87 21.24 -3.44
C MET A 263 45.09 20.26 -4.59
N ASN A 264 46.20 19.53 -4.51
CA ASN A 264 46.55 18.43 -5.39
C ASN A 264 46.57 17.13 -4.57
N LEU A 265 45.66 16.21 -4.85
CA LEU A 265 45.73 14.84 -4.31
C LEU A 265 46.79 14.07 -5.13
N VAL A 266 47.80 13.51 -4.46
CA VAL A 266 48.95 12.87 -5.12
C VAL A 266 48.60 11.45 -5.58
N ASP A 267 48.36 11.30 -6.89
CA ASP A 267 48.65 10.16 -7.79
C ASP A 267 47.91 10.38 -9.13
N GLY A 268 48.30 11.42 -9.87
CA GLY A 268 47.80 11.72 -11.23
C GLY A 268 46.47 12.48 -11.27
N GLU A 269 46.57 13.80 -11.08
CA GLU A 269 45.64 14.88 -11.46
C GLU A 269 44.18 14.81 -10.95
N LEU A 270 43.97 15.31 -9.73
CA LEU A 270 42.79 16.13 -9.45
C LEU A 270 43.21 17.56 -9.14
N GLU A 271 42.97 18.49 -10.07
CA GLU A 271 42.89 19.91 -9.72
C GLU A 271 41.54 20.16 -9.05
N VAL A 272 41.53 20.35 -7.73
CA VAL A 272 40.32 20.85 -7.04
C VAL A 272 40.30 22.38 -7.19
N GLU A 273 39.91 22.85 -8.37
CA GLU A 273 39.59 24.26 -8.59
C GLU A 273 38.17 24.52 -8.06
N ARG A 274 38.03 25.26 -6.94
CA ARG A 274 36.77 25.75 -6.34
C ARG A 274 35.52 24.89 -6.68
N ARG A 275 35.55 23.59 -6.39
CA ARG A 275 34.38 22.73 -6.60
C ARG A 275 33.53 22.72 -5.35
N ARG A 276 32.31 23.22 -5.49
CA ARG A 276 31.21 22.97 -4.56
C ARG A 276 30.90 21.47 -4.59
N ASN A 277 31.55 20.69 -3.72
CA ASN A 277 31.23 19.28 -3.44
C ASN A 277 29.76 19.11 -2.99
N LYS A 278 28.86 18.81 -3.93
CA LYS A 278 27.41 18.74 -3.69
C LYS A 278 27.07 17.60 -2.74
N ARG A 279 26.66 17.91 -1.51
CA ARG A 279 25.76 17.02 -0.78
C ARG A 279 24.32 17.32 -1.20
N PHE A 280 23.59 16.32 -1.70
CA PHE A 280 22.14 16.38 -1.78
C PHE A 280 21.57 15.88 -0.44
N VAL A 281 21.05 16.76 0.42
CA VAL A 281 20.13 16.33 1.49
C VAL A 281 18.73 16.62 1.00
N GLY A 282 18.17 15.82 0.09
CA GLY A 282 16.83 16.08 -0.43
C GLY A 282 15.75 15.99 0.64
N LYS A 283 15.35 17.10 1.29
CA LYS A 283 14.12 17.18 2.10
C LYS A 283 12.97 17.72 1.25
N SER A 284 12.55 16.87 0.32
CA SER A 284 11.62 17.17 -0.78
C SER A 284 10.29 17.83 -0.37
N GLN A 285 9.77 18.73 -1.23
CA GLN A 285 8.34 18.91 -1.46
C GLN A 285 8.03 17.74 -2.37
N THR A 286 7.15 16.89 -1.90
CA THR A 286 5.93 16.43 -2.60
C THR A 286 5.51 15.22 -1.80
N ALA A 287 5.03 15.46 -0.58
CA ALA A 287 4.58 14.42 0.34
C ALA A 287 5.61 13.29 0.61
N PRO A 288 5.32 12.42 1.57
CA PRO A 288 5.94 11.09 1.66
C PRO A 288 5.87 10.32 0.32
N SER A 289 4.90 10.65 -0.54
CA SER A 289 4.51 9.94 -1.76
C SER A 289 5.54 9.88 -2.90
N TRP A 290 6.65 10.61 -2.86
CA TRP A 290 7.68 10.48 -3.92
C TRP A 290 8.64 9.30 -3.67
N ALA A 291 9.27 9.22 -2.48
CA ALA A 291 10.11 8.07 -2.10
C ALA A 291 9.22 6.89 -1.71
N MET A 292 8.17 7.16 -0.91
CA MET A 292 7.15 6.17 -0.65
C MET A 292 6.51 5.78 -1.97
N GLY A 293 5.94 6.62 -2.83
CA GLY A 293 5.24 6.13 -4.04
C GLY A 293 6.04 5.29 -5.05
N ARG A 294 7.39 5.27 -4.99
CA ARG A 294 8.21 4.26 -5.70
C ARG A 294 8.66 3.08 -4.83
N PHE A 295 8.69 3.24 -3.51
CA PHE A 295 8.75 2.16 -2.53
C PHE A 295 7.37 1.59 -2.12
N SER A 296 6.28 2.20 -2.58
CA SER A 296 4.92 2.20 -2.03
C SER A 296 3.86 2.41 -3.12
N ARG A 297 4.11 1.87 -4.32
CA ARG A 297 2.99 1.15 -4.95
C ARG A 297 2.55 -0.03 -4.05
N ASP A 298 3.41 -0.42 -3.11
CA ASP A 298 3.40 -1.75 -2.49
C ASP A 298 3.26 -1.70 -0.97
N VAL A 299 3.04 -0.50 -0.43
CA VAL A 299 3.01 -0.30 1.00
C VAL A 299 1.92 0.67 1.41
N TRP A 300 1.00 0.14 2.19
CA TRP A 300 0.15 0.92 3.05
C TRP A 300 0.97 1.57 4.14
N TYR A 301 0.80 2.87 4.29
CA TYR A 301 1.47 3.60 5.34
C TYR A 301 0.48 4.27 6.28
N ILE A 302 0.85 4.25 7.55
CA ILE A 302 0.20 5.04 8.58
C ILE A 302 1.16 6.16 8.93
N SER A 303 0.71 7.39 8.72
CA SER A 303 1.47 8.58 9.08
C SER A 303 1.05 9.03 10.48
N PHE A 304 2.02 9.25 11.34
CA PHE A 304 1.84 9.89 12.64
C PHE A 304 2.46 11.30 12.54
N PRO A 305 1.65 12.33 12.24
CA PRO A 305 2.16 13.66 11.98
C PRO A 305 2.41 14.44 13.27
N PHE A 306 3.41 15.30 13.25
CA PHE A 306 3.51 16.37 14.25
C PHE A 306 2.47 17.48 13.97
N PRO A 307 1.83 18.09 14.99
CA PRO A 307 0.79 19.10 14.82
C PRO A 307 1.18 20.29 13.94
N GLU A 308 2.44 20.73 13.98
CA GLU A 308 2.96 21.85 13.18
C GLU A 308 3.49 21.43 11.78
N LEU A 309 3.15 20.22 11.32
CA LEU A 309 3.53 19.69 10.00
C LEU A 309 5.06 19.62 9.76
N ILE A 310 5.84 19.30 10.81
CA ILE A 310 7.31 19.29 10.75
C ILE A 310 7.88 17.95 10.27
N ILE A 311 7.43 16.84 10.87
CA ILE A 311 7.92 15.48 10.62
C ILE A 311 6.73 14.51 10.56
N ASP A 312 6.92 13.42 9.83
CA ASP A 312 6.06 12.25 9.87
C ASP A 312 6.84 11.00 10.27
N LEU A 313 6.23 10.15 11.10
CA LEU A 313 6.59 8.73 11.13
C LEU A 313 5.66 7.95 10.21
N HIS A 314 6.23 7.16 9.31
CA HIS A 314 5.48 6.23 8.46
C HIS A 314 5.73 4.80 8.91
N LEU A 315 4.68 4.12 9.37
CA LEU A 315 4.71 2.66 9.51
C LEU A 315 4.28 2.04 8.19
N THR A 316 5.12 1.19 7.64
CA THR A 316 5.02 0.63 6.28
C THR A 316 5.15 -0.89 6.40
N TYR A 317 4.51 -1.70 5.54
CA TYR A 317 4.65 -3.16 5.51
C TYR A 317 4.76 -3.73 4.09
N VAL A 318 5.40 -4.90 3.96
CA VAL A 318 5.50 -5.63 2.68
C VAL A 318 4.20 -6.37 2.39
N ALA A 319 3.49 -6.00 1.32
CA ALA A 319 2.26 -6.69 0.93
C ALA A 319 2.55 -8.14 0.44
N PRO A 320 1.67 -9.12 0.73
CA PRO A 320 1.78 -10.48 0.20
C PRO A 320 1.76 -10.59 -1.33
N PHE A 321 1.08 -9.67 -2.02
CA PHE A 321 1.10 -9.56 -3.46
C PHE A 321 0.87 -8.12 -3.89
N GLU A 322 1.31 -7.79 -5.10
CA GLU A 322 1.05 -6.52 -5.77
C GLU A 322 0.67 -6.80 -7.23
N PHE A 323 -0.49 -6.30 -7.65
CA PHE A 323 -0.90 -6.36 -9.05
C PHE A 323 -0.27 -5.21 -9.83
N PRO A 324 0.58 -5.49 -10.83
CA PRO A 324 1.14 -4.45 -11.66
C PRO A 324 0.03 -3.78 -12.49
N GLN A 325 0.31 -2.56 -12.95
CA GLN A 325 -0.51 -1.96 -14.00
C GLN A 325 -0.27 -2.75 -15.29
N PRO A 326 -1.32 -3.24 -15.98
CA PRO A 326 -1.14 -4.01 -17.20
C PRO A 326 -0.43 -3.16 -18.26
N THR A 327 0.66 -3.70 -18.82
CA THR A 327 1.48 -3.02 -19.84
C THR A 327 1.41 -3.68 -21.21
N THR A 328 0.82 -4.86 -21.29
CA THR A 328 0.79 -5.72 -22.47
C THR A 328 -0.62 -5.92 -22.98
N LYS A 329 -0.74 -6.34 -24.24
CA LYS A 329 -2.03 -6.69 -24.86
C LYS A 329 -2.63 -8.00 -24.35
N ILE A 330 -1.88 -8.80 -23.60
CA ILE A 330 -2.26 -10.11 -23.04
C ILE A 330 -1.62 -10.21 -21.66
N PRO A 331 -2.26 -10.79 -20.64
CA PRO A 331 -1.63 -10.97 -19.34
C PRO A 331 -0.41 -11.88 -19.47
N THR A 332 0.72 -11.40 -18.96
CA THR A 332 1.99 -12.12 -18.91
C THR A 332 1.94 -13.25 -17.89
N MET A 333 2.90 -14.18 -17.97
CA MET A 333 3.01 -15.26 -16.98
C MET A 333 3.24 -14.71 -15.56
N ALA A 334 4.03 -13.64 -15.41
CA ALA A 334 4.24 -13.00 -14.11
C ALA A 334 2.93 -12.44 -13.52
N GLU A 335 2.08 -11.81 -14.35
CA GLU A 335 0.77 -11.32 -13.92
C GLU A 335 -0.16 -12.46 -13.49
N TRP A 336 -0.16 -13.58 -14.22
CA TRP A 336 -0.90 -14.78 -13.85
C TRP A 336 -0.42 -15.40 -12.54
N ASP A 337 0.89 -15.52 -12.35
CA ASP A 337 1.48 -16.07 -11.13
C ASP A 337 1.10 -15.24 -9.90
N ILE A 338 1.08 -13.90 -10.03
CA ILE A 338 0.63 -12.98 -8.97
C ILE A 338 -0.87 -13.18 -8.69
N LEU A 339 -1.71 -13.26 -9.73
CA LEU A 339 -3.15 -13.49 -9.60
C LEU A 339 -3.48 -14.83 -8.94
N TRP A 340 -2.76 -15.88 -9.31
CA TRP A 340 -2.87 -17.19 -8.69
C TRP A 340 -2.37 -17.18 -7.24
N HIS A 341 -1.30 -16.45 -6.94
CA HIS A 341 -0.84 -16.30 -5.57
C HIS A 341 -1.89 -15.61 -4.69
N ALA A 342 -2.51 -14.54 -5.18
CA ALA A 342 -3.62 -13.86 -4.47
C ALA A 342 -4.83 -14.80 -4.29
N TRP A 343 -5.19 -15.55 -5.33
CA TRP A 343 -6.26 -16.55 -5.29
C TRP A 343 -5.99 -17.63 -4.25
N ASP A 344 -4.78 -18.19 -4.22
CA ASP A 344 -4.39 -19.24 -3.29
C ASP A 344 -4.32 -18.72 -1.86
N LEU A 345 -3.81 -17.51 -1.64
CA LEU A 345 -3.80 -16.88 -0.32
C LEU A 345 -5.22 -16.74 0.25
N ILE A 346 -6.18 -16.29 -0.55
CA ILE A 346 -7.57 -16.16 -0.11
C ILE A 346 -8.19 -17.55 0.08
N THR A 347 -8.16 -18.41 -0.93
CA THR A 347 -8.93 -19.66 -0.91
C THR A 347 -8.31 -20.77 -0.07
N GLN A 348 -7.00 -20.78 0.12
CA GLN A 348 -6.29 -21.79 0.91
C GLN A 348 -5.76 -21.22 2.24
N GLY A 349 -5.57 -19.90 2.36
CA GLY A 349 -5.10 -19.23 3.58
C GLY A 349 -6.21 -18.63 4.46
N MET A 350 -7.34 -18.19 3.87
CA MET A 350 -8.44 -17.57 4.63
C MET A 350 -9.63 -18.50 4.87
N ILE A 351 -9.77 -19.58 4.09
CA ILE A 351 -10.88 -20.53 4.19
C ILE A 351 -10.41 -21.80 4.94
N PRO A 352 -10.76 -21.97 6.23
CA PRO A 352 -10.50 -23.23 6.92
C PRO A 352 -11.38 -24.36 6.35
N ASP A 353 -10.97 -25.61 6.57
CA ASP A 353 -11.72 -26.77 6.08
C ASP A 353 -13.16 -26.80 6.64
N SER A 354 -13.41 -26.25 7.84
CA SER A 354 -14.74 -26.13 8.43
C SER A 354 -15.70 -25.19 7.70
N LEU A 355 -15.17 -24.32 6.83
CA LEU A 355 -15.93 -23.33 6.07
C LEU A 355 -16.23 -23.77 4.63
N LEU A 356 -15.58 -24.83 4.13
CA LEU A 356 -15.68 -25.28 2.73
C LEU A 356 -17.12 -25.62 2.32
N ASP A 357 -17.85 -26.33 3.17
CA ASP A 357 -19.22 -26.79 2.89
C ASP A 357 -20.31 -25.82 3.38
N LYS A 358 -19.93 -24.58 3.71
CA LYS A 358 -20.84 -23.55 4.23
C LYS A 358 -21.09 -22.46 3.22
N LYS A 359 -22.23 -21.79 3.39
CA LYS A 359 -22.67 -20.63 2.62
C LYS A 359 -22.64 -19.38 3.52
N PRO A 360 -21.57 -18.57 3.49
CA PRO A 360 -21.56 -17.30 4.20
C PRO A 360 -22.67 -16.34 3.75
N ILE A 361 -23.16 -16.51 2.52
CA ILE A 361 -24.31 -15.82 1.95
C ILE A 361 -25.27 -16.88 1.40
N ASP A 362 -26.51 -16.91 1.89
CA ASP A 362 -27.49 -17.97 1.56
C ASP A 362 -27.79 -18.09 0.06
N SER A 363 -27.79 -16.97 -0.66
CA SER A 363 -28.03 -16.89 -2.12
C SER A 363 -26.83 -17.30 -2.97
N ARG A 364 -25.71 -17.73 -2.36
CA ARG A 364 -24.47 -18.15 -3.04
C ARG A 364 -24.18 -19.64 -2.84
N HIS A 365 -23.23 -20.16 -3.61
CA HIS A 365 -22.75 -21.53 -3.43
C HIS A 365 -21.89 -21.66 -2.16
N GLU A 366 -21.69 -22.91 -1.73
CA GLU A 366 -20.71 -23.25 -0.71
C GLU A 366 -19.30 -22.78 -1.12
N CYS A 367 -18.43 -22.44 -0.15
CA CYS A 367 -17.08 -21.96 -0.45
C CYS A 367 -16.26 -22.91 -1.35
N ILE A 368 -16.47 -24.22 -1.23
CA ILE A 368 -15.79 -25.24 -2.06
C ILE A 368 -16.12 -25.12 -3.55
N PHE A 369 -17.30 -24.58 -3.92
CA PHE A 369 -17.66 -24.35 -5.31
C PHE A 369 -16.64 -23.47 -6.02
N TYR A 370 -16.24 -22.38 -5.38
CA TYR A 370 -15.39 -21.37 -5.99
C TYR A 370 -13.98 -21.88 -6.28
N LEU A 371 -13.47 -22.84 -5.47
CA LEU A 371 -12.20 -23.53 -5.74
C LEU A 371 -12.22 -24.27 -7.09
N GLY A 372 -13.35 -24.86 -7.46
CA GLY A 372 -13.52 -25.56 -8.74
C GLY A 372 -13.98 -24.67 -9.88
N HIS A 373 -14.75 -23.62 -9.58
CA HIS A 373 -15.32 -22.70 -10.55
C HIS A 373 -14.28 -22.00 -11.41
N ILE A 374 -13.24 -21.43 -10.79
CA ILE A 374 -12.22 -20.69 -11.54
C ILE A 374 -11.43 -21.56 -12.52
N PRO A 375 -10.83 -22.70 -12.11
CA PRO A 375 -10.17 -23.55 -13.09
C PRO A 375 -11.14 -24.10 -14.13
N ALA A 376 -12.39 -24.43 -13.76
CA ALA A 376 -13.39 -24.88 -14.74
C ALA A 376 -13.72 -23.82 -15.78
N PHE A 377 -13.93 -22.57 -15.37
CA PHE A 377 -14.19 -21.45 -16.26
C PHE A 377 -13.08 -21.30 -17.30
N ILE A 378 -11.81 -21.26 -16.85
CA ILE A 378 -10.65 -21.17 -17.73
C ILE A 378 -10.60 -22.35 -18.70
N ASP A 379 -10.74 -23.58 -18.19
CA ASP A 379 -10.66 -24.82 -18.96
C ASP A 379 -11.75 -24.90 -20.05
N ILE A 380 -12.98 -24.50 -19.71
CA ILE A 380 -14.13 -24.48 -20.62
C ILE A 380 -13.88 -23.52 -21.78
N HIS A 381 -13.43 -22.30 -21.51
CA HIS A 381 -13.23 -21.29 -22.55
C HIS A 381 -12.01 -21.59 -23.42
N LEU A 382 -10.92 -22.12 -22.86
CA LEU A 382 -9.79 -22.62 -23.65
C LEU A 382 -10.23 -23.76 -24.58
N SER A 383 -10.95 -24.74 -24.05
CA SER A 383 -11.48 -25.87 -24.83
C SER A 383 -12.44 -25.44 -25.93
N ARG A 384 -13.36 -24.52 -25.65
CA ARG A 384 -14.31 -23.99 -26.64
C ARG A 384 -13.59 -23.32 -27.80
N VAL A 385 -12.61 -22.45 -27.52
CA VAL A 385 -11.86 -21.73 -28.56
C VAL A 385 -10.94 -22.65 -29.36
N GLN A 386 -10.31 -23.63 -28.72
CA GLN A 386 -9.44 -24.59 -29.39
C GLN A 386 -10.20 -25.74 -30.06
N SER A 387 -11.52 -25.85 -29.85
CA SER A 387 -12.34 -26.98 -30.28
C SER A 387 -11.85 -28.34 -29.76
N GLU A 388 -11.42 -28.36 -28.49
CA GLU A 388 -10.89 -29.54 -27.79
C GLU A 388 -11.78 -29.92 -26.60
N PRO A 389 -11.75 -31.18 -26.12
CA PRO A 389 -12.40 -31.53 -24.85
C PRO A 389 -11.83 -30.73 -23.67
N SER A 390 -12.65 -30.47 -22.65
CA SER A 390 -12.15 -29.95 -21.36
C SER A 390 -11.30 -30.99 -20.64
N THR A 391 -10.31 -30.53 -19.87
CA THR A 391 -9.44 -31.41 -19.07
C THR A 391 -10.24 -32.35 -18.17
N ASN A 392 -11.38 -31.90 -17.64
CA ASN A 392 -12.30 -32.76 -16.89
C ASN A 392 -13.77 -32.41 -17.20
N ALA A 393 -14.43 -33.22 -18.03
CA ALA A 393 -15.81 -32.99 -18.46
C ALA A 393 -16.85 -32.98 -17.31
N TYR A 394 -16.61 -33.74 -16.24
CA TYR A 394 -17.51 -33.74 -15.09
C TYR A 394 -17.38 -32.42 -14.31
N PHE A 395 -16.15 -31.96 -14.06
CA PHE A 395 -15.89 -30.70 -13.35
C PHE A 395 -16.37 -29.50 -14.15
N SER A 396 -16.12 -29.48 -15.46
CA SER A 396 -16.65 -28.46 -16.37
C SER A 396 -18.16 -28.29 -16.22
N LYS A 397 -18.91 -29.38 -16.01
CA LYS A 397 -20.37 -29.32 -15.85
C LYS A 397 -20.80 -28.79 -14.49
N ILE A 398 -20.23 -29.27 -13.39
CA ILE A 398 -20.73 -28.91 -12.04
C ILE A 398 -20.22 -27.54 -11.57
N PHE A 399 -19.16 -27.03 -12.19
CA PHE A 399 -18.51 -25.77 -11.85
C PHE A 399 -18.67 -24.69 -12.95
N GLU A 400 -19.45 -24.93 -14.01
CA GLU A 400 -19.54 -24.04 -15.18
C GLU A 400 -19.97 -22.61 -14.82
N ARG A 401 -21.03 -22.50 -14.02
CA ARG A 401 -21.72 -21.23 -13.79
C ARG A 401 -22.24 -21.15 -12.36
N GLY A 402 -21.98 -20.02 -11.71
CA GLY A 402 -22.52 -19.73 -10.38
C GLY A 402 -24.01 -19.43 -10.40
N ILE A 403 -24.58 -19.23 -9.21
CA ILE A 403 -25.98 -18.82 -9.02
C ILE A 403 -26.11 -17.32 -8.74
N ASP A 404 -27.17 -16.75 -9.28
CA ASP A 404 -27.70 -15.43 -8.96
C ASP A 404 -29.24 -15.55 -8.85
N PRO A 405 -29.77 -16.10 -7.75
CA PRO A 405 -31.20 -16.38 -7.60
C PRO A 405 -31.97 -15.12 -7.27
N ASP A 406 -33.02 -14.78 -8.03
CA ASP A 406 -34.01 -13.72 -7.71
C ASP A 406 -34.42 -13.81 -6.24
N GLU A 407 -34.28 -12.75 -5.44
CA GLU A 407 -34.60 -12.85 -4.01
C GLU A 407 -36.10 -13.02 -3.74
N GLU A 408 -36.96 -12.54 -4.66
CA GLU A 408 -38.42 -12.68 -4.54
C GLU A 408 -38.91 -14.01 -5.13
N THR A 409 -38.38 -14.40 -6.29
CA THR A 409 -38.87 -15.58 -7.02
C THR A 409 -38.01 -16.83 -6.83
N LEU A 410 -36.80 -16.68 -6.26
CA LEU A 410 -35.75 -17.70 -6.15
C LEU A 410 -35.36 -18.35 -7.48
N SER A 411 -35.74 -17.71 -8.60
CA SER A 411 -35.43 -18.17 -9.95
C SER A 411 -34.03 -17.71 -10.37
N CYS A 412 -33.28 -18.59 -11.04
CA CYS A 412 -31.96 -18.28 -11.60
C CYS A 412 -32.03 -18.30 -13.13
N HIS A 413 -31.08 -17.63 -13.77
CA HIS A 413 -30.72 -17.93 -15.16
C HIS A 413 -30.33 -19.41 -15.30
N PRO A 414 -30.40 -20.00 -16.51
CA PRO A 414 -30.00 -21.37 -16.74
C PRO A 414 -28.62 -21.67 -16.17
N HIS A 415 -28.55 -22.64 -15.26
CA HIS A 415 -27.32 -23.11 -14.62
C HIS A 415 -27.32 -24.64 -14.52
N PRO A 416 -26.13 -25.27 -14.44
CA PRO A 416 -26.05 -26.71 -14.23
C PRO A 416 -26.66 -27.14 -12.89
N PRO A 417 -27.18 -28.39 -12.78
CA PRO A 417 -27.71 -28.88 -11.52
C PRO A 417 -26.60 -28.94 -10.45
N VAL A 418 -26.91 -28.42 -9.27
CA VAL A 418 -26.02 -28.47 -8.10
C VAL A 418 -25.83 -29.94 -7.69
N PRO A 419 -24.59 -30.44 -7.57
CA PRO A 419 -24.36 -31.82 -7.17
C PRO A 419 -24.81 -32.06 -5.73
N LYS A 420 -25.15 -33.32 -5.39
CA LYS A 420 -25.49 -33.71 -4.01
C LYS A 420 -24.33 -33.53 -3.03
N SER A 421 -23.11 -33.69 -3.54
CA SER A 421 -21.86 -33.51 -2.80
C SER A 421 -20.80 -32.98 -3.76
N TRP A 422 -20.02 -32.00 -3.32
CA TRP A 422 -18.88 -31.50 -4.08
C TRP A 422 -17.72 -32.51 -4.07
N PRO A 423 -16.88 -32.54 -5.13
CA PRO A 423 -15.62 -33.27 -5.10
C PRO A 423 -14.73 -32.81 -3.94
N SER A 424 -13.78 -33.65 -3.50
CA SER A 424 -12.90 -33.29 -2.40
C SER A 424 -12.00 -32.10 -2.76
N LYS A 425 -11.60 -31.31 -1.75
CA LYS A 425 -10.63 -30.21 -1.91
C LYS A 425 -9.36 -30.66 -2.64
N GLN A 426 -8.87 -31.87 -2.35
CA GLN A 426 -7.66 -32.42 -2.98
C GLN A 426 -7.84 -32.67 -4.48
N GLU A 427 -8.97 -33.26 -4.89
CA GLU A 427 -9.29 -33.48 -6.31
C GLU A 427 -9.43 -32.14 -7.07
N ILE A 428 -10.09 -31.16 -6.44
CA ILE A 428 -10.26 -29.82 -7.02
C ILE A 428 -8.92 -29.11 -7.18
N LEU A 429 -8.03 -29.18 -6.17
CA LEU A 429 -6.70 -28.57 -6.26
C LEU A 429 -5.83 -29.25 -7.32
N LEU A 430 -5.89 -30.58 -7.45
CA LEU A 430 -5.19 -31.29 -8.53
C LEU A 430 -5.68 -30.83 -9.91
N TYR A 431 -7.01 -30.71 -10.09
CA TYR A 431 -7.59 -30.16 -11.31
C TYR A 431 -7.11 -28.73 -11.58
N MET A 432 -7.11 -27.86 -10.57
CA MET A 432 -6.61 -26.50 -10.67
C MET A 432 -5.17 -26.46 -11.20
N TYR A 433 -4.26 -27.26 -10.66
CA TYR A 433 -2.87 -27.30 -11.12
C TYR A 433 -2.75 -27.76 -12.57
N VAL A 434 -3.51 -28.79 -12.99
CA VAL A 434 -3.52 -29.24 -14.38
C VAL A 434 -4.00 -28.15 -15.33
N VAL A 435 -5.06 -27.41 -14.98
CA VAL A 435 -5.56 -26.28 -15.79
C VAL A 435 -4.54 -25.14 -15.83
N ARG A 436 -3.87 -24.82 -14.72
CA ARG A 436 -2.79 -23.81 -14.70
C ARG A 436 -1.65 -24.21 -15.62
N ASP A 437 -1.23 -25.47 -15.64
CA ASP A 437 -0.16 -25.94 -16.54
C ASP A 437 -0.60 -25.97 -18.01
N ARG A 438 -1.87 -26.29 -18.28
CA ARG A 438 -2.47 -26.10 -19.61
C ARG A 438 -2.40 -24.63 -20.05
N LEU A 439 -2.79 -23.69 -19.18
CA LEU A 439 -2.74 -22.26 -19.50
C LEU A 439 -1.31 -21.77 -19.74
N LYS A 440 -0.33 -22.21 -18.94
CA LYS A 440 1.10 -21.92 -19.19
C LYS A 440 1.53 -22.37 -20.58
N SER A 441 1.10 -23.56 -20.99
CA SER A 441 1.41 -24.12 -22.30
C SER A 441 0.79 -23.27 -23.42
N VAL A 442 -0.46 -22.85 -23.26
CA VAL A 442 -1.15 -21.91 -24.17
C VAL A 442 -0.42 -20.57 -24.28
N LEU A 443 -0.03 -19.96 -23.16
CA LEU A 443 0.65 -18.66 -23.14
C LEU A 443 2.06 -18.71 -23.75
N SER A 444 2.69 -19.88 -23.77
CA SER A 444 4.02 -20.08 -24.37
C SER A 444 4.00 -20.26 -25.90
N GLY A 445 2.83 -20.53 -26.48
CA GLY A 445 2.66 -20.78 -27.91
C GLY A 445 2.12 -19.57 -28.68
N ASP A 446 2.03 -19.72 -30.00
CA ASP A 446 1.34 -18.75 -30.85
C ASP A 446 -0.17 -18.80 -30.58
N MET A 447 -0.76 -17.64 -30.30
CA MET A 447 -2.19 -17.52 -29.95
C MET A 447 -2.99 -16.84 -31.07
N SER A 448 -4.12 -17.45 -31.45
CA SER A 448 -5.15 -16.78 -32.24
C SER A 448 -5.82 -15.67 -31.41
N GLU A 449 -6.49 -14.71 -32.07
CA GLU A 449 -7.18 -13.62 -31.36
C GLU A 449 -8.25 -14.13 -30.38
N ASN A 450 -9.01 -15.17 -30.75
CA ASN A 450 -9.98 -15.78 -29.84
C ASN A 450 -9.31 -16.41 -28.61
N LEU A 451 -8.11 -16.97 -28.76
CA LEU A 451 -7.37 -17.56 -27.65
C LEU A 451 -6.83 -16.47 -26.72
N LYS A 452 -6.38 -15.34 -27.27
CA LYS A 452 -6.03 -14.14 -26.49
C LYS A 452 -7.25 -13.58 -25.74
N ARG A 453 -8.43 -13.59 -26.35
CA ARG A 453 -9.68 -13.20 -25.67
C ARG A 453 -10.00 -14.17 -24.53
N ALA A 454 -9.91 -15.47 -24.74
CA ALA A 454 -10.16 -16.48 -23.72
C ALA A 454 -9.20 -16.38 -22.53
N THR A 455 -7.92 -16.05 -22.76
CA THR A 455 -6.97 -15.83 -21.65
C THR A 455 -7.31 -14.57 -20.86
N TRP A 456 -7.68 -13.47 -21.50
CA TRP A 456 -8.17 -12.28 -20.79
C TRP A 456 -9.47 -12.54 -20.02
N LEU A 457 -10.43 -13.25 -20.62
CA LEU A 457 -11.68 -13.65 -19.97
C LEU A 457 -11.36 -14.41 -18.68
N GLY A 458 -10.51 -15.44 -18.75
CA GLY A 458 -10.10 -16.20 -17.57
C GLY A 458 -9.41 -15.33 -16.51
N PHE A 459 -8.56 -14.40 -16.93
CA PHE A 459 -7.80 -13.51 -16.04
C PHE A 459 -8.73 -12.56 -15.28
N GLU A 460 -9.54 -11.79 -16.01
CA GLU A 460 -10.44 -10.80 -15.42
C GLU A 460 -11.58 -11.46 -14.64
N HIS A 461 -12.07 -12.61 -15.10
CA HIS A 461 -13.06 -13.38 -14.35
C HIS A 461 -12.50 -13.86 -13.00
N THR A 462 -11.27 -14.37 -12.98
CA THR A 462 -10.59 -14.72 -11.71
C THR A 462 -10.46 -13.49 -10.82
N ALA A 463 -10.09 -12.34 -11.39
CA ALA A 463 -9.97 -11.07 -10.67
C ALA A 463 -11.30 -10.58 -10.06
N MET A 464 -12.42 -10.67 -10.79
CA MET A 464 -13.76 -10.37 -10.27
C MET A 464 -14.17 -11.32 -9.13
N HIS A 465 -13.80 -12.60 -9.24
CA HIS A 465 -14.11 -13.58 -8.22
C HIS A 465 -13.27 -13.41 -6.95
N LEU A 466 -12.06 -12.85 -7.02
CA LEU A 466 -11.33 -12.44 -5.81
C LEU A 466 -12.19 -11.47 -4.98
N GLU A 467 -12.70 -10.42 -5.61
CA GLU A 467 -13.55 -9.42 -4.95
C GLU A 467 -14.84 -10.06 -4.40
N THR A 468 -15.44 -10.98 -5.17
CA THR A 468 -16.64 -11.72 -4.76
C THR A 468 -16.42 -12.58 -3.53
N LEU A 469 -15.35 -13.37 -3.52
CA LEU A 469 -14.99 -14.18 -2.36
C LEU A 469 -14.74 -13.32 -1.13
N LEU A 470 -14.10 -12.16 -1.27
CA LEU A 470 -13.83 -11.31 -0.12
C LEU A 470 -15.11 -10.82 0.56
N TYR A 471 -16.11 -10.32 -0.18
CA TYR A 471 -17.36 -9.92 0.49
C TYR A 471 -18.17 -11.10 1.01
N MET A 472 -17.98 -12.30 0.47
CA MET A 472 -18.59 -13.52 1.04
C MET A 472 -17.94 -13.89 2.36
N LEU A 473 -16.60 -13.99 2.37
CA LEU A 473 -15.84 -14.47 3.51
C LEU A 473 -15.96 -13.54 4.72
N VAL A 474 -16.06 -12.22 4.53
CA VAL A 474 -16.24 -11.26 5.64
C VAL A 474 -17.55 -11.49 6.43
N GLN A 475 -18.52 -12.24 5.87
CA GLN A 475 -19.78 -12.56 6.54
C GLN A 475 -19.64 -13.73 7.54
N SER A 476 -18.54 -14.47 7.50
CA SER A 476 -18.30 -15.62 8.36
C SER A 476 -17.32 -15.31 9.49
N ASN A 477 -17.68 -15.69 10.71
CA ASN A 477 -16.78 -15.61 11.87
C ASN A 477 -15.70 -16.71 11.86
N GLU A 478 -15.78 -17.69 10.95
CA GLU A 478 -14.78 -18.74 10.79
C GLU A 478 -13.68 -18.36 9.80
N THR A 479 -13.84 -17.27 9.04
CA THR A 479 -12.82 -16.82 8.10
C THR A 479 -11.55 -16.43 8.85
N ILE A 480 -10.43 -16.99 8.41
CA ILE A 480 -9.12 -16.67 8.96
C ILE A 480 -8.67 -15.32 8.40
N SER A 481 -8.14 -14.45 9.26
CA SER A 481 -7.59 -13.16 8.85
C SER A 481 -6.52 -13.32 7.76
N PRO A 482 -6.47 -12.42 6.77
CA PRO A 482 -5.57 -12.54 5.64
C PRO A 482 -4.10 -12.58 6.08
N PRO A 483 -3.38 -13.68 5.80
CA PRO A 483 -1.98 -13.80 6.20
C PRO A 483 -1.13 -12.68 5.58
N GLY A 484 -0.25 -12.08 6.39
CA GLY A 484 0.70 -11.06 5.93
C GLY A 484 0.12 -9.65 5.70
N PHE A 485 -1.19 -9.44 5.90
CA PHE A 485 -1.78 -8.11 5.96
C PHE A 485 -1.93 -7.66 7.42
N PRO A 486 -1.54 -6.42 7.80
CA PRO A 486 -1.82 -5.90 9.12
C PRO A 486 -3.27 -5.47 9.25
N MET A 487 -3.74 -5.46 10.49
CA MET A 487 -5.06 -4.91 10.84
C MET A 487 -5.11 -3.41 10.53
N PRO A 488 -6.20 -2.89 9.94
CA PRO A 488 -6.42 -1.45 9.84
C PRO A 488 -6.62 -0.86 11.23
N VAL A 489 -5.88 0.20 11.61
CA VAL A 489 -6.08 0.91 12.89
C VAL A 489 -6.28 2.42 12.65
N MET A 490 -7.08 2.98 13.55
CA MET A 490 -7.37 4.39 13.89
C MET A 490 -7.07 5.50 12.88
N ARG A 491 -8.11 6.33 12.62
CA ARG A 491 -8.00 7.77 12.34
C ARG A 491 -9.26 8.50 12.84
N PRO A 492 -9.18 9.39 13.87
CA PRO A 492 -10.28 10.30 14.26
C PRO A 492 -10.32 11.54 13.33
N GLU A 493 -11.34 12.41 13.22
CA GLU A 493 -12.77 12.44 13.57
C GLU A 493 -13.60 12.45 12.27
N ALA A 494 -14.88 12.06 12.32
CA ALA A 494 -15.79 12.12 11.16
C ALA A 494 -16.05 13.56 10.73
N PRO A 495 -16.07 13.85 9.41
CA PRO A 495 -16.63 15.12 8.97
C PRO A 495 -18.08 15.21 9.47
N VAL A 496 -18.43 16.35 10.04
CA VAL A 496 -19.79 16.62 10.48
C VAL A 496 -20.64 16.89 9.23
N GLY A 497 -21.44 15.90 8.84
CA GLY A 497 -22.33 15.97 7.67
C GLY A 497 -21.65 15.72 6.33
N LEU A 498 -22.46 15.73 5.26
CA LEU A 498 -21.98 15.56 3.89
C LEU A 498 -21.25 16.81 3.41
N GLU A 499 -20.12 16.63 2.76
CA GLU A 499 -19.45 17.69 2.03
C GLU A 499 -19.96 17.74 0.59
N TRP A 500 -20.04 18.92 -0.01
CA TRP A 500 -20.67 19.12 -1.31
C TRP A 500 -19.74 19.83 -2.30
N LYS A 501 -19.86 19.46 -3.58
CA LYS A 501 -19.09 20.08 -4.66
C LYS A 501 -19.89 20.21 -5.95
N ASP A 502 -19.77 21.35 -6.60
CA ASP A 502 -20.32 21.57 -7.93
C ASP A 502 -19.42 20.94 -8.99
N ILE A 503 -20.03 20.10 -9.83
CA ILE A 503 -19.37 19.35 -10.90
C ILE A 503 -19.76 19.99 -12.23
N PRO A 504 -18.84 20.66 -12.92
CA PRO A 504 -19.13 21.31 -14.19
C PRO A 504 -19.60 20.29 -15.22
N GLY A 505 -20.78 20.54 -15.79
CA GLY A 505 -21.33 19.69 -16.84
C GLY A 505 -20.46 19.68 -18.10
N ARG A 506 -20.40 18.54 -18.78
CA ARG A 506 -19.71 18.37 -20.07
C ARG A 506 -20.27 17.17 -20.85
N SER A 507 -19.89 17.12 -22.12
CA SER A 507 -20.05 15.93 -22.95
C SER A 507 -18.74 15.13 -23.00
N PHE A 508 -18.85 13.81 -22.96
CA PHE A 508 -17.71 12.90 -22.96
C PHE A 508 -18.12 11.52 -23.51
N ARG A 509 -17.12 10.67 -23.81
CA ARG A 509 -17.33 9.29 -24.29
C ARG A 509 -16.76 8.28 -23.32
N VAL A 510 -17.44 7.14 -23.19
CA VAL A 510 -17.05 6.03 -22.32
C VAL A 510 -17.17 4.71 -23.06
N GLY A 511 -16.29 3.76 -22.76
CA GLY A 511 -16.20 2.49 -23.45
C GLY A 511 -15.14 2.50 -24.54
N GLN A 512 -15.17 1.50 -25.41
CA GLN A 512 -14.21 1.35 -26.49
C GLN A 512 -14.89 0.93 -27.80
N ASP A 513 -14.31 1.35 -28.92
CA ASP A 513 -14.77 0.95 -30.26
C ASP A 513 -13.80 -0.02 -30.95
N ASN A 514 -12.58 -0.17 -30.40
CA ASN A 514 -11.51 -0.97 -31.02
C ASN A 514 -10.94 -1.99 -30.02
N GLU A 515 -11.48 -3.20 -30.05
CA GLU A 515 -11.05 -4.31 -29.18
C GLU A 515 -9.65 -4.86 -29.52
N SER A 516 -9.10 -4.54 -30.71
CA SER A 516 -7.76 -4.99 -31.12
C SER A 516 -6.60 -4.27 -30.39
N GLU A 517 -6.90 -3.16 -29.74
CA GLU A 517 -5.93 -2.37 -28.97
C GLU A 517 -5.98 -2.67 -27.47
N LYS A 518 -7.17 -2.91 -26.91
CA LYS A 518 -7.39 -3.16 -25.47
C LYS A 518 -8.54 -4.14 -25.24
N TYR A 519 -8.32 -5.07 -24.31
CA TYR A 519 -9.39 -5.95 -23.84
C TYR A 519 -10.44 -5.15 -23.06
N GLY A 520 -11.71 -5.54 -23.25
CA GLY A 520 -12.86 -5.07 -22.49
C GLY A 520 -14.00 -6.07 -22.62
N TRP A 521 -14.92 -6.04 -21.66
CA TRP A 521 -16.12 -6.88 -21.69
C TRP A 521 -17.11 -6.39 -22.76
N ASP A 522 -18.02 -7.25 -23.18
CA ASP A 522 -19.05 -6.94 -24.18
C ASP A 522 -19.83 -5.65 -23.87
N ASN A 523 -20.14 -5.37 -22.60
CA ASN A 523 -20.85 -4.16 -22.18
C ASN A 523 -20.01 -2.86 -22.23
N GLU A 524 -18.70 -2.96 -22.46
CA GLU A 524 -17.82 -1.81 -22.66
C GLU A 524 -17.79 -1.36 -24.13
N SER A 525 -18.38 -2.16 -25.03
CA SER A 525 -18.41 -1.96 -26.48
C SER A 525 -19.86 -1.92 -27.02
N PRO A 526 -20.16 -1.11 -28.06
CA PRO A 526 -19.37 0.04 -28.50
C PRO A 526 -19.39 1.16 -27.47
N SER A 527 -18.53 2.16 -27.66
CA SER A 527 -18.47 3.31 -26.76
C SER A 527 -19.73 4.19 -26.84
N ARG A 528 -20.11 4.73 -25.69
CA ARG A 528 -21.32 5.51 -25.43
C ARG A 528 -20.97 6.96 -25.17
N SER A 529 -21.82 7.88 -25.66
CA SER A 529 -21.65 9.32 -25.42
C SER A 529 -22.60 9.77 -24.31
N PHE A 530 -22.08 10.54 -23.36
CA PHE A 530 -22.84 11.13 -22.27
C PHE A 530 -22.81 12.65 -22.41
N THR A 531 -23.92 13.31 -22.06
CA THR A 531 -23.98 14.76 -21.89
C THR A 531 -24.63 15.02 -20.54
N VAL A 532 -23.86 15.64 -19.65
CA VAL A 532 -24.24 15.84 -18.25
C VAL A 532 -24.26 17.34 -17.96
N SER A 533 -25.35 17.84 -17.40
CA SER A 533 -25.45 19.23 -16.92
C SER A 533 -24.66 19.41 -15.64
N THR A 534 -24.36 20.66 -15.26
CA THR A 534 -23.74 20.93 -13.96
C THR A 534 -24.63 20.41 -12.83
N PHE A 535 -24.04 19.70 -11.86
CA PHE A 535 -24.75 19.13 -10.73
C PHE A 535 -23.93 19.26 -9.45
N ARG A 536 -24.59 19.17 -8.29
CA ARG A 536 -23.93 19.26 -6.99
C ARG A 536 -23.87 17.89 -6.33
N LEU A 537 -22.65 17.38 -6.12
CA LEU A 537 -22.38 16.02 -5.65
C LEU A 537 -21.81 16.02 -4.22
N SER A 538 -22.22 15.05 -3.41
CA SER A 538 -21.70 14.86 -2.06
C SER A 538 -20.37 14.07 -2.02
N SER A 539 -19.69 14.11 -0.87
CA SER A 539 -18.76 13.07 -0.45
C SER A 539 -19.46 11.70 -0.37
N GLN A 540 -18.71 10.61 -0.38
CA GLN A 540 -19.27 9.27 -0.13
C GLN A 540 -19.85 9.21 1.30
N ILE A 541 -21.00 8.55 1.45
CA ILE A 541 -21.71 8.43 2.73
C ILE A 541 -20.87 7.59 3.70
N THR A 542 -20.67 8.08 4.92
CA THR A 542 -19.87 7.38 5.94
C THR A 542 -20.73 6.52 6.88
N ASN A 543 -20.08 5.58 7.59
CA ASN A 543 -20.77 4.77 8.60
C ASN A 543 -21.39 5.62 9.72
N SER A 544 -20.73 6.69 10.18
CA SER A 544 -21.30 7.60 11.19
C SER A 544 -22.56 8.30 10.67
N GLN A 545 -22.52 8.83 9.45
CA GLN A 545 -23.68 9.49 8.84
C GLN A 545 -24.86 8.52 8.67
N TYR A 546 -24.59 7.29 8.22
CA TYR A 546 -25.61 6.28 8.07
C TYR A 546 -26.15 5.78 9.43
N SER A 547 -25.30 5.72 10.47
CA SER A 547 -25.72 5.41 11.85
C SER A 547 -26.71 6.44 12.39
N ASP A 548 -26.45 7.73 12.16
CA ASP A 548 -27.35 8.81 12.56
C ASP A 548 -28.70 8.76 11.82
N TYR A 549 -28.69 8.32 10.56
CA TYR A 549 -29.91 8.01 9.81
C TYR A 549 -30.67 6.84 10.44
N LEU A 550 -30.02 5.69 10.68
CA LEU A 550 -30.65 4.53 11.32
C LEU A 550 -31.16 4.82 12.74
N PHE A 551 -30.52 5.73 13.48
CA PHE A 551 -31.00 6.18 14.78
C PHE A 551 -32.37 6.86 14.68
N ARG A 552 -32.61 7.64 13.62
CA ARG A 552 -33.89 8.30 13.34
C ARG A 552 -34.92 7.35 12.71
N HIS A 553 -34.47 6.23 12.13
CA HIS A 553 -35.32 5.24 11.47
C HIS A 553 -35.06 3.82 12.02
N PRO A 554 -35.42 3.53 13.29
CA PRO A 554 -35.03 2.30 13.99
C PRO A 554 -35.65 1.01 13.44
N LEU A 555 -36.62 1.11 12.53
CA LEU A 555 -37.26 -0.05 11.87
C LEU A 555 -36.52 -0.50 10.61
N LEU A 556 -35.57 0.28 10.11
CA LEU A 556 -34.77 -0.10 8.95
C LEU A 556 -33.76 -1.18 9.32
N PRO A 557 -33.46 -2.13 8.41
CA PRO A 557 -32.44 -3.13 8.64
C PRO A 557 -31.04 -2.48 8.74
N LEU A 558 -30.13 -3.17 9.43
CA LEU A 558 -28.71 -2.81 9.41
C LEU A 558 -28.08 -3.27 8.09
N PRO A 559 -27.12 -2.50 7.53
CA PRO A 559 -26.33 -2.92 6.39
C PRO A 559 -25.69 -4.28 6.63
N LYS A 560 -25.61 -5.14 5.61
CA LYS A 560 -24.96 -6.46 5.74
C LYS A 560 -23.47 -6.36 6.06
N SER A 561 -22.85 -5.20 5.80
CA SER A 561 -21.48 -4.88 6.20
C SER A 561 -21.33 -4.69 7.72
N TRP A 562 -22.41 -4.61 8.50
CA TRP A 562 -22.40 -4.45 9.95
C TRP A 562 -22.80 -5.73 10.70
N THR A 563 -22.37 -5.84 11.95
CA THR A 563 -22.91 -6.80 12.92
C THR A 563 -24.20 -6.28 13.55
N ASN A 564 -24.91 -7.15 14.26
CA ASN A 564 -26.12 -6.77 15.01
C ASN A 564 -25.82 -5.74 16.12
N ASP A 565 -24.58 -5.71 16.61
CA ASP A 565 -24.10 -4.76 17.60
C ASP A 565 -23.64 -3.42 17.00
N ARG A 566 -23.99 -3.15 15.72
CA ARG A 566 -23.62 -1.94 14.97
C ARG A 566 -22.10 -1.73 14.85
N GLN A 567 -21.35 -2.81 14.66
CA GLN A 567 -19.92 -2.77 14.38
C GLN A 567 -19.67 -3.11 12.91
N VAL A 568 -18.67 -2.51 12.28
CA VAL A 568 -18.30 -2.79 10.89
C VAL A 568 -17.55 -4.12 10.83
N LYS A 569 -18.02 -5.04 9.99
CA LYS A 569 -17.36 -6.35 9.79
C LYS A 569 -16.03 -6.16 9.05
N THR A 570 -14.99 -6.82 9.55
CA THR A 570 -13.68 -6.91 8.88
C THR A 570 -13.11 -8.31 9.02
N PHE A 571 -12.07 -8.63 8.24
CA PHE A 571 -11.34 -9.88 8.38
C PHE A 571 -10.50 -10.01 9.68
N TYR A 572 -10.46 -8.97 10.50
CA TYR A 572 -9.82 -8.96 11.82
C TYR A 572 -10.84 -8.96 12.96
N GLY A 573 -12.11 -9.24 12.63
CA GLY A 573 -13.23 -9.14 13.55
C GLY A 573 -14.01 -7.81 13.41
N PRO A 574 -15.07 -7.65 14.19
CA PRO A 574 -15.88 -6.43 14.15
C PRO A 574 -15.13 -5.24 14.73
N ILE A 575 -15.29 -4.08 14.09
CA ILE A 575 -14.70 -2.81 14.50
C ILE A 575 -15.81 -1.82 14.86
N ASP A 576 -15.67 -1.19 16.03
CA ASP A 576 -16.65 -0.22 16.54
C ASP A 576 -16.73 1.05 15.67
N LEU A 577 -17.90 1.69 15.62
CA LEU A 577 -18.12 2.93 14.87
C LEU A 577 -17.27 4.10 15.39
N SER A 578 -16.83 4.09 16.64
CA SER A 578 -15.83 5.06 17.13
C SER A 578 -14.51 5.00 16.38
N ILE A 579 -14.20 3.87 15.73
CA ILE A 579 -13.01 3.65 14.90
C ILE A 579 -13.36 3.74 13.41
N ALA A 580 -14.44 3.06 12.99
CA ALA A 580 -14.80 2.92 11.57
C ALA A 580 -15.83 3.96 11.07
N GLY A 581 -16.19 4.94 11.90
CA GLY A 581 -17.22 5.94 11.60
C GLY A 581 -16.95 6.76 10.34
N ASN A 582 -15.67 7.00 10.02
CA ASN A 582 -15.22 7.76 8.86
C ASN A 582 -15.15 6.93 7.58
N TRP A 583 -15.26 5.62 7.70
CA TRP A 583 -15.19 4.73 6.55
C TRP A 583 -16.50 4.88 5.77
N PRO A 584 -16.46 4.74 4.44
CA PRO A 584 -17.67 4.72 3.65
C PRO A 584 -18.55 3.53 4.08
N VAL A 585 -19.86 3.76 4.15
CA VAL A 585 -20.81 2.68 4.41
C VAL A 585 -20.98 1.83 3.16
N ALA A 586 -20.82 0.51 3.29
CA ALA A 586 -21.16 -0.45 2.25
C ALA A 586 -22.59 -0.95 2.49
N ALA A 587 -23.48 -0.70 1.53
CA ALA A 587 -24.90 -1.00 1.63
C ALA A 587 -25.53 -1.20 0.24
N SER A 588 -26.74 -1.74 0.19
CA SER A 588 -27.50 -1.91 -1.04
C SER A 588 -27.95 -0.56 -1.65
N PHE A 589 -28.36 -0.57 -2.92
CA PHE A 589 -28.92 0.62 -3.56
C PHE A 589 -30.13 1.15 -2.79
N ASP A 590 -31.08 0.28 -2.41
CA ASP A 590 -32.33 0.70 -1.78
C ASP A 590 -32.10 1.30 -0.38
N GLU A 591 -31.13 0.78 0.37
CA GLU A 591 -30.68 1.33 1.67
C GLU A 591 -30.11 2.75 1.53
N LEU A 592 -29.31 2.99 0.49
CA LEU A 592 -28.64 4.27 0.24
C LEU A 592 -29.56 5.29 -0.45
N ASP A 593 -30.49 4.83 -1.27
CA ASP A 593 -31.53 5.67 -1.89
C ASP A 593 -32.47 6.24 -0.83
N GLY A 594 -32.83 5.45 0.19
CA GLY A 594 -33.57 5.93 1.36
C GLY A 594 -32.84 7.06 2.09
N PHE A 595 -31.54 6.90 2.33
CA PHE A 595 -30.70 7.96 2.91
C PHE A 595 -30.61 9.20 2.01
N ALA A 596 -30.41 9.02 0.70
CA ALA A 596 -30.30 10.12 -0.25
C ALA A 596 -31.57 11.00 -0.27
N LYS A 597 -32.75 10.37 -0.20
CA LYS A 597 -34.04 11.07 -0.12
C LYS A 597 -34.20 11.86 1.17
N GLU A 598 -33.79 11.30 2.31
CA GLU A 598 -33.84 11.96 3.62
C GLU A 598 -33.01 13.26 3.65
N VAL A 599 -31.87 13.29 2.94
CA VAL A 599 -31.04 14.49 2.82
C VAL A 599 -31.48 15.42 1.68
N GLY A 600 -32.63 15.16 1.05
CA GLY A 600 -33.23 16.01 0.02
C GLY A 600 -32.60 15.87 -1.37
N GLY A 601 -32.01 14.72 -1.68
CA GLY A 601 -31.41 14.44 -2.99
C GLY A 601 -31.71 13.03 -3.50
N ARG A 602 -30.88 12.55 -4.42
CA ARG A 602 -30.95 11.22 -5.02
C ARG A 602 -29.57 10.63 -5.26
N LEU A 603 -29.49 9.34 -5.51
CA LEU A 603 -28.27 8.74 -6.05
C LEU A 603 -28.00 9.26 -7.49
N PRO A 604 -26.73 9.44 -7.90
CA PRO A 604 -26.37 9.92 -9.24
C PRO A 604 -26.77 8.93 -10.32
N ASN A 605 -27.04 9.40 -11.54
CA ASN A 605 -27.13 8.51 -12.70
C ASN A 605 -25.73 8.10 -13.21
N GLU A 606 -25.67 7.12 -14.13
CA GLU A 606 -24.39 6.64 -14.69
C GLU A 606 -23.55 7.76 -15.29
N GLY A 607 -24.15 8.70 -16.02
CA GLY A 607 -23.44 9.82 -16.64
C GLY A 607 -22.81 10.76 -15.62
N GLU A 608 -23.56 11.18 -14.61
CA GLU A 608 -23.07 12.02 -13.51
C GLU A 608 -21.88 11.37 -12.81
N MET A 609 -21.97 10.06 -12.52
CA MET A 609 -20.91 9.37 -11.80
C MET A 609 -19.69 9.05 -12.66
N ARG A 610 -19.87 8.77 -13.95
CA ARG A 610 -18.73 8.63 -14.87
C ARG A 610 -17.98 9.95 -15.08
N LEU A 611 -18.70 11.08 -15.13
CA LEU A 611 -18.09 12.41 -15.18
C LEU A 611 -17.24 12.70 -13.93
N TYR A 612 -17.77 12.38 -12.75
CA TYR A 612 -16.99 12.42 -11.50
C TYR A 612 -15.66 11.66 -11.61
N TRP A 613 -15.72 10.40 -12.06
CA TRP A 613 -14.54 9.54 -12.19
C TRP A 613 -13.59 9.98 -13.32
N GLU A 614 -14.07 10.67 -14.35
CA GLU A 614 -13.22 11.33 -15.37
C GLU A 614 -12.39 12.46 -14.74
N LEU A 615 -13.03 13.36 -13.98
CA LEU A 615 -12.35 14.47 -13.31
C LEU A 615 -11.31 13.98 -12.29
N ILE A 616 -11.60 12.90 -11.55
CA ILE A 616 -10.65 12.28 -10.63
C ILE A 616 -9.39 11.80 -11.37
N ARG A 617 -9.56 11.16 -12.53
CA ARG A 617 -8.44 10.68 -13.36
C ARG A 617 -7.62 11.82 -13.95
N GLU A 618 -8.25 12.90 -14.39
CA GLU A 618 -7.56 14.11 -14.88
C GLU A 618 -6.67 14.74 -13.80
N CYS A 619 -7.03 14.60 -12.52
CA CYS A 619 -6.21 15.06 -11.40
C CYS A 619 -4.96 14.19 -11.15
N GLY A 620 -4.75 13.10 -11.92
CA GLY A 620 -3.66 12.16 -11.70
C GLY A 620 -3.81 11.34 -10.41
N ILE A 621 -5.00 11.33 -9.82
CA ILE A 621 -5.28 10.62 -8.58
C ILE A 621 -5.87 9.27 -8.95
N ASN A 622 -5.01 8.26 -8.93
CA ASN A 622 -5.48 6.88 -8.82
C ASN A 622 -6.02 6.75 -7.39
N GLY A 623 -7.34 6.57 -7.23
CA GLY A 623 -7.95 6.39 -5.91
C GLY A 623 -7.14 5.41 -5.06
N HIS A 624 -7.04 5.66 -3.76
CA HIS A 624 -6.14 5.00 -2.79
C HIS A 624 -6.19 3.46 -2.71
N SER A 625 -6.92 2.78 -3.58
CA SER A 625 -6.81 1.35 -3.73
C SER A 625 -5.69 1.04 -4.71
N ASN A 626 -4.53 0.54 -4.27
CA ASN A 626 -3.53 -0.03 -5.19
C ASN A 626 -4.02 -1.37 -5.81
N GLY A 627 -5.23 -1.84 -5.46
CA GLY A 627 -5.81 -3.10 -5.94
C GLY A 627 -5.29 -4.31 -5.18
N ASN A 628 -4.39 -4.04 -4.24
CA ASN A 628 -3.67 -5.00 -3.42
C ASN A 628 -4.27 -5.08 -2.02
N ALA A 629 -5.52 -4.64 -1.84
CA ALA A 629 -6.16 -4.54 -0.53
C ALA A 629 -7.06 -5.75 -0.31
N ILE A 630 -6.84 -6.47 0.79
CA ILE A 630 -7.78 -7.48 1.28
C ILE A 630 -8.75 -6.89 2.32
N HIS A 631 -8.60 -5.62 2.71
CA HIS A 631 -9.56 -4.95 3.59
C HIS A 631 -9.71 -3.48 3.20
N CYS A 632 -10.80 -2.86 3.67
CA CYS A 632 -11.07 -1.44 3.45
C CYS A 632 -9.95 -0.59 4.06
N PRO A 633 -9.29 0.28 3.27
CA PRO A 633 -8.33 1.22 3.82
C PRO A 633 -8.88 2.00 5.00
N PRO A 634 -8.12 2.20 6.10
CA PRO A 634 -8.35 3.40 6.88
C PRO A 634 -8.33 4.58 5.89
N PRO A 635 -9.31 5.49 5.92
CA PRO A 635 -9.37 6.66 5.04
C PRO A 635 -8.04 7.41 5.09
N SER A 636 -7.13 7.13 4.16
CA SER A 636 -5.86 7.81 4.15
C SER A 636 -6.11 9.23 3.67
N GLN A 637 -5.65 10.21 4.44
CA GLN A 637 -5.57 11.57 3.93
C GLN A 637 -4.71 11.51 2.66
N PRO A 638 -5.25 11.85 1.48
CA PRO A 638 -4.43 11.99 0.30
C PRO A 638 -3.36 13.03 0.58
N SER A 639 -2.13 12.58 0.74
CA SER A 639 -0.98 13.46 0.74
C SER A 639 -0.74 13.86 -0.71
N CYS A 640 -1.03 15.14 -1.01
CA CYS A 640 -1.04 15.76 -2.34
C CYS A 640 -2.31 15.53 -3.18
N SER A 641 -3.25 16.47 -3.11
CA SER A 641 -3.86 16.97 -4.34
C SER A 641 -3.14 18.28 -4.72
N PRO A 642 -2.84 18.54 -6.00
CA PRO A 642 -2.48 19.88 -6.48
C PRO A 642 -3.61 20.91 -6.24
N PHE A 643 -4.78 20.47 -5.79
CA PHE A 643 -5.92 21.29 -5.41
C PHE A 643 -6.30 21.07 -3.93
N PRO A 644 -5.90 21.98 -3.02
CA PRO A 644 -6.27 21.92 -1.61
C PRO A 644 -7.79 21.80 -1.35
N SER A 645 -8.62 22.28 -2.30
CA SER A 645 -10.08 22.22 -2.28
C SER A 645 -10.69 20.86 -2.66
N PHE A 646 -9.88 19.83 -2.94
CA PHE A 646 -10.32 18.47 -3.28
C PHE A 646 -9.97 17.42 -2.21
N HIS A 647 -9.26 17.77 -1.13
CA HIS A 647 -8.70 16.82 -0.16
C HIS A 647 -9.70 15.86 0.50
N TYR A 648 -10.96 16.26 0.63
CA TYR A 648 -12.01 15.46 1.27
C TYR A 648 -12.95 14.73 0.31
N TRP A 649 -12.87 15.07 -0.98
CA TRP A 649 -13.76 14.58 -2.03
C TRP A 649 -13.21 13.36 -2.78
N LEU A 650 -11.95 13.01 -2.52
CA LEU A 650 -11.28 11.86 -3.10
C LEU A 650 -11.90 10.56 -2.59
N PRO A 651 -11.82 9.45 -3.36
CA PRO A 651 -12.31 8.14 -2.93
C PRO A 651 -11.51 7.68 -1.71
N LYS A 652 -11.96 8.13 -0.53
CA LYS A 652 -11.44 7.76 0.78
C LYS A 652 -12.04 6.39 1.08
N ALA A 653 -11.18 5.36 1.00
CA ALA A 653 -11.48 3.97 1.26
C ALA A 653 -12.24 3.15 0.19
N GLY A 654 -12.40 3.68 -1.03
CA GLY A 654 -12.74 2.95 -2.26
C GLY A 654 -13.85 1.92 -2.15
N LEU A 655 -15.11 2.34 -2.18
CA LEU A 655 -16.22 1.45 -2.55
C LEU A 655 -16.68 1.82 -3.96
N TRP A 656 -17.26 0.86 -4.68
CA TRP A 656 -18.04 1.15 -5.89
C TRP A 656 -19.11 2.21 -5.58
N ASP A 657 -19.39 3.10 -6.51
CA ASP A 657 -20.47 4.07 -6.36
C ASP A 657 -21.73 3.55 -7.06
N TRP A 658 -22.81 3.37 -6.29
CA TRP A 658 -24.13 3.06 -6.83
C TRP A 658 -24.63 4.17 -7.74
N THR A 659 -25.26 3.77 -8.85
CA THR A 659 -25.97 4.70 -9.74
C THR A 659 -27.45 4.36 -9.81
N SER A 660 -28.29 5.37 -10.08
CA SER A 660 -29.73 5.21 -10.31
C SER A 660 -30.05 4.59 -11.67
N SER A 661 -29.05 4.31 -12.50
CA SER A 661 -29.22 3.75 -13.84
C SER A 661 -29.31 2.22 -13.78
N CYS A 662 -30.35 1.66 -14.41
CA CYS A 662 -30.47 0.23 -14.63
C CYS A 662 -29.47 -0.22 -15.72
N LEU A 663 -28.98 -1.45 -15.62
CA LEU A 663 -28.26 -2.10 -16.71
C LEU A 663 -29.27 -2.41 -17.83
N GLU A 664 -29.08 -1.77 -18.97
CA GLU A 664 -29.96 -1.90 -20.13
C GLU A 664 -29.13 -2.14 -21.39
N LYS A 665 -29.75 -2.81 -22.38
CA LYS A 665 -29.12 -3.05 -23.68
C LYS A 665 -28.94 -1.73 -24.41
N HIS A 666 -27.71 -1.24 -24.52
CA HIS A 666 -27.42 -0.02 -25.28
C HIS A 666 -27.43 -0.25 -26.79
N ALA A 667 -27.53 0.85 -27.54
CA ALA A 667 -27.54 0.82 -28.99
C ALA A 667 -26.28 0.14 -29.53
N LEU A 668 -26.48 -0.77 -30.49
CA LEU A 668 -25.43 -1.53 -31.17
C LEU A 668 -24.64 -2.52 -30.29
N PHE A 669 -25.10 -2.81 -29.06
CA PHE A 669 -24.55 -3.89 -28.24
C PHE A 669 -24.60 -5.24 -28.97
N GLN A 670 -23.51 -6.00 -28.87
CA GLN A 670 -23.37 -7.37 -29.36
C GLN A 670 -22.85 -8.24 -28.21
N ASP A 671 -23.34 -9.48 -28.14
CA ASP A 671 -22.86 -10.46 -27.17
C ASP A 671 -21.40 -10.85 -27.44
N ASP A 672 -20.70 -11.26 -26.38
CA ASP A 672 -19.36 -11.85 -26.51
C ASP A 672 -19.40 -13.18 -27.29
N ASP A 673 -18.61 -13.27 -28.36
CA ASP A 673 -18.54 -14.48 -29.20
C ASP A 673 -18.03 -15.73 -28.45
N VAL A 674 -17.29 -15.55 -27.36
CA VAL A 674 -16.67 -16.62 -26.56
C VAL A 674 -17.49 -16.90 -25.29
N TYR A 675 -17.99 -15.87 -24.62
CA TYR A 675 -18.78 -15.96 -23.39
C TYR A 675 -20.20 -15.38 -23.52
N LEU A 676 -21.02 -16.08 -24.30
CA LEU A 676 -22.45 -15.78 -24.45
C LEU A 676 -23.18 -15.71 -23.10
N GLY A 677 -24.06 -14.72 -22.94
CA GLY A 677 -24.89 -14.55 -21.75
C GLY A 677 -24.18 -13.91 -20.56
N TYR A 678 -22.94 -13.40 -20.73
CA TYR A 678 -22.22 -12.69 -19.66
C TYR A 678 -22.95 -11.40 -19.25
N THR A 679 -23.25 -10.49 -20.18
CA THR A 679 -24.03 -9.29 -19.87
C THR A 679 -25.52 -9.46 -20.20
N SER A 680 -25.85 -10.09 -21.34
CA SER A 680 -27.22 -10.08 -21.87
C SER A 680 -28.27 -10.74 -20.99
N ASP A 681 -27.88 -11.71 -20.15
CA ASP A 681 -28.77 -12.33 -19.18
C ASP A 681 -29.29 -11.32 -18.15
N PHE A 682 -28.54 -10.23 -17.90
CA PHE A 682 -28.83 -9.24 -16.86
C PHE A 682 -29.53 -7.97 -17.38
N PHE A 683 -29.95 -7.93 -18.66
CA PHE A 683 -30.84 -6.89 -19.19
C PHE A 683 -32.30 -7.12 -18.77
N ASP A 684 -32.53 -7.28 -17.47
CA ASP A 684 -33.79 -7.74 -16.90
C ASP A 684 -34.56 -6.65 -16.14
N GLY A 685 -34.01 -5.43 -16.07
CA GLY A 685 -34.61 -4.31 -15.34
C GLY A 685 -34.41 -4.36 -13.81
N LYS A 686 -33.65 -5.34 -13.29
CA LYS A 686 -33.48 -5.57 -11.84
C LYS A 686 -32.09 -5.19 -11.32
N HIS A 687 -31.14 -4.98 -12.23
CA HIS A 687 -29.74 -4.70 -11.90
C HIS A 687 -29.41 -3.24 -12.11
N ASN A 688 -28.91 -2.57 -11.08
CA ASN A 688 -28.41 -1.22 -11.18
C ASN A 688 -26.89 -1.23 -11.44
N ILE A 689 -26.46 -0.25 -12.23
CA ILE A 689 -25.05 -0.05 -12.55
C ILE A 689 -24.33 0.52 -11.33
N VAL A 690 -23.14 0.00 -11.05
CA VAL A 690 -22.15 0.59 -10.15
C VAL A 690 -20.88 0.93 -10.93
N VAL A 691 -20.28 2.08 -10.63
CA VAL A 691 -19.08 2.57 -11.34
C VAL A 691 -17.97 2.98 -10.36
N GLY A 692 -16.76 3.16 -10.89
CA GLY A 692 -15.58 3.45 -10.08
C GLY A 692 -14.78 2.19 -9.81
N GLN A 693 -14.47 1.95 -8.54
CA GLN A 693 -13.74 0.77 -8.08
C GLN A 693 -13.89 0.63 -6.57
N SER A 694 -13.87 -0.60 -6.06
CA SER A 694 -13.65 -0.83 -4.64
C SER A 694 -12.15 -0.92 -4.29
N TRP A 695 -11.86 -1.11 -3.01
CA TRP A 695 -10.53 -1.40 -2.51
C TRP A 695 -10.05 -2.80 -2.95
N ALA A 696 -10.99 -3.73 -3.12
CA ALA A 696 -10.73 -5.10 -3.55
C ALA A 696 -10.61 -5.24 -5.08
N THR A 697 -11.01 -4.22 -5.84
CA THR A 697 -11.03 -4.29 -7.31
C THR A 697 -9.62 -4.33 -7.90
N HIS A 698 -9.34 -5.40 -8.64
CA HIS A 698 -8.09 -5.63 -9.36
C HIS A 698 -7.77 -4.49 -10.35
N PRO A 699 -6.50 -4.07 -10.52
CA PRO A 699 -6.13 -2.94 -11.36
C PRO A 699 -6.56 -3.01 -12.82
N THR A 700 -6.60 -4.21 -13.42
CA THR A 700 -7.00 -4.35 -14.83
C THR A 700 -8.43 -3.87 -15.06
N LEU A 701 -9.35 -4.11 -14.11
CA LEU A 701 -10.77 -3.76 -14.19
C LEU A 701 -11.02 -2.24 -14.08
N ARG A 702 -10.01 -1.42 -13.79
CA ARG A 702 -10.13 0.03 -13.54
C ARG A 702 -10.13 0.84 -14.81
N ARG A 703 -10.96 0.43 -15.75
CA ARG A 703 -11.12 1.12 -17.03
C ARG A 703 -12.28 2.08 -16.94
N ASN A 704 -12.22 3.12 -17.77
CA ASN A 704 -13.35 4.03 -17.93
C ASN A 704 -14.61 3.29 -18.36
N GLY A 705 -14.45 2.33 -19.28
CA GLY A 705 -15.53 1.56 -19.88
C GLY A 705 -16.17 0.57 -18.93
N PHE A 706 -15.41 0.07 -17.95
CA PHE A 706 -15.84 -1.01 -17.09
C PHE A 706 -17.15 -0.66 -16.39
N CYS A 707 -18.06 -1.63 -16.42
CA CYS A 707 -19.39 -1.54 -15.86
C CYS A 707 -19.59 -2.75 -14.97
N ASN A 708 -19.90 -2.52 -13.71
CA ASN A 708 -20.30 -3.56 -12.79
C ASN A 708 -21.77 -3.34 -12.44
N TRP A 709 -22.47 -4.39 -12.03
CA TRP A 709 -23.90 -4.31 -11.78
C TRP A 709 -24.31 -5.32 -10.72
N TYR A 710 -25.31 -4.93 -9.95
CA TYR A 710 -25.89 -5.75 -8.91
C TYR A 710 -27.36 -5.41 -8.76
N ARG A 711 -28.11 -6.34 -8.17
CA ARG A 711 -29.50 -6.06 -7.81
C ARG A 711 -29.58 -5.00 -6.74
N ARG A 712 -30.65 -4.21 -6.82
CA ARG A 712 -30.84 -3.03 -5.97
C ARG A 712 -30.85 -3.33 -4.48
N ASN A 713 -31.35 -4.49 -4.08
CA ASN A 713 -31.45 -4.94 -2.70
C ASN A 713 -30.23 -5.77 -2.23
N TYR A 714 -29.25 -6.05 -3.11
CA TYR A 714 -28.11 -6.89 -2.77
C TYR A 714 -27.10 -6.13 -1.90
N GLY A 715 -27.20 -6.29 -0.58
CA GLY A 715 -26.43 -5.49 0.41
C GLY A 715 -25.03 -5.98 0.75
N PHE A 716 -24.51 -7.02 0.08
CA PHE A 716 -23.22 -7.64 0.42
C PHE A 716 -22.03 -7.05 -0.30
N VAL A 717 -22.23 -6.35 -1.41
CA VAL A 717 -21.15 -5.86 -2.28
C VAL A 717 -20.38 -4.70 -1.64
N TRP A 718 -19.15 -4.50 -2.09
CA TRP A 718 -18.34 -3.35 -1.72
C TRP A 718 -18.78 -2.07 -2.46
N ALA A 719 -20.04 -1.69 -2.30
CA ALA A 719 -20.65 -0.52 -2.93
C ALA A 719 -21.21 0.44 -1.88
N GLY A 720 -20.90 1.73 -2.05
CA GLY A 720 -21.38 2.84 -1.26
C GLY A 720 -22.17 3.83 -2.11
N GLY A 721 -22.56 4.95 -1.52
CA GLY A 721 -23.41 5.94 -2.17
C GLY A 721 -22.88 7.36 -2.04
N ARG A 722 -23.23 8.17 -3.04
CA ARG A 722 -23.11 9.64 -3.05
C ARG A 722 -24.46 10.22 -3.40
N VAL A 723 -24.70 11.45 -2.99
CA VAL A 723 -25.96 12.16 -3.20
C VAL A 723 -25.74 13.29 -4.18
N VAL A 724 -26.67 13.45 -5.11
CA VAL A 724 -26.83 14.62 -5.96
C VAL A 724 -28.03 15.41 -5.45
N LEU A 725 -27.86 16.73 -5.25
CA LEU A 725 -28.98 17.64 -4.98
C LEU A 725 -29.65 18.05 -6.28
N GLU A 726 -30.98 18.16 -6.24
CA GLU A 726 -31.80 18.67 -7.35
C GLU A 726 -31.77 20.20 -7.46
#